data_AF-A0A3B6IMY1-F1
#
_entry.id   AF-A0A3B6IMY1-F1
#
_cell.length_a   1.000
_cell.length_b   1.000
_cell.length_c   1.000
_cell.angle_alpha   90.00
_cell.angle_beta   90.00
_cell.angle_gamma   90.00
#
_symmetry.space_group_name_H-M   'P 1'
#
loop_
_entity.id
_entity.type
_entity.pdbx_description
1 polymer ?
#
loop_
_entity_poly.entity_id
_entity_poly.type
_entity_poly.pdbx_seq_one_letter_code
_entity_poly.pdbx_strand_id
1 'polypeptide(L)'
;MAIADDNIILNPEFDGGLDGWSGSGCKIELHDSLDDGKVLPATGKYFVAATGRTDTWNGVMQDVTARLQRKTAYEVAATVRLSGANVSPCEVRATLAVQTADSRQQYIAVGKLQASDKDWAQLQGKFLLNSTVAKATIYVEGPKAGVDLLLDCLVVKHAQKAPPCSPPDFQNLEYGANIIQNSNLDDGLNCWFPLGPCALAVRDGSPRVLPPMAQESLALDDEPLNGKHIHVTGRTQTWMGPAQIITDKLTLHATYQVSAWVRVAGQMSGPQNINIAVAVDSQWLNGGQVLARDERWYEIGGSFRVEAKPASRVMVYVQGPDAGLDLMVAGFQVFPVDRKARVKHLRKITDKVRKRDVVVKLTGADGAVVQSAECVEVRVRQVSNSFPLGACIMRTNMDNEDFVDFFTKNFNWAVFGNELKWYWTEPQRGQVNYADADDLLKLCSDNGMCVRGHCIFWEVDNMVQQWVKTLSTDDLSAAVKSRIDGLLTRYKGKFRHYDVNNEMLHGSFYQDKLGKDIRATMFKTANELDPDALLFVNDYNVEGMCDIRATPEAYIEQIIGLQEQGAPVSGVGLQGHVSNPVGPVIRNVLDRLAVLGLPLWFTELDVSAANEYVRADDLEVMLREAYAHPAVEGVMLWGFWELFMSRDSAHLVNAEGDINEAGRRLLQLKKEWLTHAHGHADENGEFKFRGHHGAYHVDVVTATGCKITQEFAVDKDDSPMVLNINV
;
A
#
# COMPACT_ATOMS: atom_id res chain seq x y z
N MET A 1 -12.65 -44.54 -11.63
CA MET A 1 -12.95 -43.29 -12.35
C MET A 1 -11.69 -42.46 -12.29
N ALA A 2 -11.01 -42.29 -13.42
CA ALA A 2 -9.74 -41.55 -13.52
C ALA A 2 -10.02 -40.06 -13.33
N ILE A 3 -9.31 -39.41 -12.40
CA ILE A 3 -9.24 -37.95 -12.30
C ILE A 3 -8.22 -37.54 -13.37
N ALA A 4 -8.72 -37.00 -14.47
CA ALA A 4 -7.89 -36.52 -15.58
C ALA A 4 -7.15 -35.24 -15.13
N ASP A 5 -5.84 -35.21 -15.38
CA ASP A 5 -4.92 -34.12 -15.07
C ASP A 5 -5.32 -32.79 -15.72
N ASP A 6 -5.58 -31.76 -14.91
CA ASP A 6 -5.76 -30.37 -15.35
C ASP A 6 -4.43 -29.69 -15.75
N ASN A 7 -3.35 -30.47 -15.94
CA ASN A 7 -2.03 -29.98 -16.32
C ASN A 7 -1.97 -29.68 -17.83
N ILE A 8 -1.61 -28.46 -18.19
CA ILE A 8 -1.44 -28.03 -19.58
C ILE A 8 -0.02 -28.30 -20.12
N ILE A 9 0.90 -28.76 -19.28
CA ILE A 9 2.23 -29.21 -19.71
C ILE A 9 2.14 -30.66 -20.18
N LEU A 10 2.63 -30.92 -21.39
CA LEU A 10 2.86 -32.27 -21.89
C LEU A 10 4.19 -32.79 -21.37
N ASN A 11 4.21 -34.09 -21.06
CA ASN A 11 5.41 -34.80 -20.61
C ASN A 11 6.14 -34.03 -19.47
N PRO A 12 5.44 -33.74 -18.35
CA PRO A 12 5.93 -32.84 -17.31
C PRO A 12 7.14 -33.37 -16.54
N GLU A 13 7.32 -34.69 -16.48
CA GLU A 13 8.42 -35.40 -15.78
C GLU A 13 9.44 -36.02 -16.77
N PHE A 14 9.37 -35.67 -18.05
CA PHE A 14 10.29 -36.14 -19.09
C PHE A 14 10.38 -37.67 -19.31
N ASP A 15 9.46 -38.46 -18.75
CA ASP A 15 9.35 -39.91 -18.94
C ASP A 15 9.15 -40.32 -20.41
N GLY A 16 8.57 -39.43 -21.23
CA GLY A 16 8.46 -39.56 -22.68
C GLY A 16 9.65 -38.99 -23.46
N GLY A 17 10.76 -38.67 -22.81
CA GLY A 17 11.93 -38.01 -23.41
C GLY A 17 11.74 -36.50 -23.55
N LEU A 18 12.17 -35.92 -24.68
CA LEU A 18 12.09 -34.48 -24.95
C LEU A 18 10.87 -34.08 -25.80
N ASP A 19 9.89 -34.97 -25.94
CA ASP A 19 8.69 -34.70 -26.74
C ASP A 19 7.94 -33.46 -26.23
N GLY A 20 7.75 -32.48 -27.11
CA GLY A 20 7.12 -31.20 -26.82
C GLY A 20 8.04 -30.15 -26.17
N TRP A 21 9.28 -30.52 -25.82
CA TRP A 21 10.24 -29.64 -25.17
C TRP A 21 11.28 -29.09 -26.14
N SER A 22 11.74 -27.86 -25.89
CA SER A 22 12.81 -27.23 -26.67
C SER A 22 13.63 -26.29 -25.79
N GLY A 23 14.82 -25.91 -26.27
CA GLY A 23 15.64 -24.89 -25.62
C GLY A 23 15.37 -23.50 -26.17
N SER A 24 15.19 -22.52 -25.29
CA SER A 24 15.20 -21.10 -25.64
C SER A 24 16.65 -20.64 -25.76
N GLY A 25 17.19 -20.53 -26.97
CA GLY A 25 18.57 -20.07 -27.19
C GLY A 25 19.69 -20.98 -26.64
N CYS A 26 19.37 -22.20 -26.21
CA CYS A 26 20.32 -23.20 -25.70
C CYS A 26 19.99 -24.61 -26.20
N LYS A 27 20.86 -25.58 -25.91
CA LYS A 27 20.56 -27.00 -26.10
C LYS A 27 19.84 -27.54 -24.88
N ILE A 28 19.06 -28.60 -25.08
CA ILE A 28 18.47 -29.37 -23.98
C ILE A 28 18.83 -30.84 -24.14
N GLU A 29 19.25 -31.47 -23.04
CA GLU A 29 19.73 -32.85 -23.01
C GLU A 29 19.00 -33.62 -21.91
N LEU A 30 18.54 -34.83 -22.22
CA LEU A 30 17.81 -35.70 -21.28
C LEU A 30 18.82 -36.51 -20.46
N HIS A 31 18.63 -36.57 -19.14
CA HIS A 31 19.51 -37.31 -18.22
C HIS A 31 18.69 -38.17 -17.26
N ASP A 32 19.11 -39.41 -17.05
CA ASP A 32 18.70 -40.25 -15.91
C ASP A 32 19.65 -40.10 -14.70
N SER A 33 20.83 -39.51 -14.94
CA SER A 33 21.85 -39.20 -13.95
C SER A 33 22.87 -38.21 -14.52
N LEU A 34 23.46 -37.37 -13.65
CA LEU A 34 24.60 -36.48 -13.98
C LEU A 34 25.69 -36.59 -12.89
N ASP A 35 26.92 -36.18 -13.21
CA ASP A 35 28.08 -36.16 -12.32
C ASP A 35 28.37 -37.50 -11.62
N ASP A 36 28.44 -38.58 -12.42
CA ASP A 36 28.67 -39.95 -11.96
C ASP A 36 27.67 -40.44 -10.89
N GLY A 37 26.41 -40.03 -10.99
CA GLY A 37 25.33 -40.46 -10.08
C GLY A 37 25.11 -39.54 -8.89
N LYS A 38 25.79 -38.38 -8.83
CA LYS A 38 25.58 -37.40 -7.75
C LYS A 38 24.29 -36.59 -7.92
N VAL A 39 23.81 -36.45 -9.14
CA VAL A 39 22.54 -35.81 -9.44
C VAL A 39 21.63 -36.85 -10.06
N LEU A 40 20.57 -37.19 -9.33
CA LEU A 40 19.48 -38.06 -9.77
C LEU A 40 18.20 -37.22 -9.91
N PRO A 41 17.24 -37.66 -10.75
CA PRO A 41 15.92 -37.06 -10.82
C PRO A 41 15.28 -36.96 -9.42
N ALA A 42 14.61 -35.84 -9.15
CA ALA A 42 13.80 -35.68 -7.95
C ALA A 42 12.48 -36.45 -8.05
N THR A 43 11.93 -36.55 -9.26
CA THR A 43 10.71 -37.28 -9.60
C THR A 43 10.90 -38.04 -10.91
N GLY A 44 10.07 -39.06 -11.17
CA GLY A 44 10.13 -39.82 -12.42
C GLY A 44 11.47 -40.53 -12.67
N LYS A 45 11.82 -40.69 -13.96
CA LYS A 45 13.05 -41.36 -14.40
C LYS A 45 14.11 -40.43 -14.98
N TYR A 46 13.71 -39.23 -15.42
CA TYR A 46 14.58 -38.33 -16.15
C TYR A 46 14.41 -36.89 -15.68
N PHE A 47 15.45 -36.09 -15.87
CA PHE A 47 15.39 -34.63 -15.86
C PHE A 47 16.05 -34.10 -17.13
N VAL A 48 15.84 -32.83 -17.44
CA VAL A 48 16.46 -32.16 -18.59
C VAL A 48 17.48 -31.13 -18.14
N ALA A 49 18.62 -31.08 -18.81
CA ALA A 49 19.65 -30.07 -18.64
C ALA A 49 19.61 -29.08 -19.80
N ALA A 50 19.42 -27.79 -19.51
CA ALA A 50 19.65 -26.70 -20.47
C ALA A 50 21.14 -26.34 -20.46
N THR A 51 21.85 -26.75 -21.51
CA THR A 51 23.30 -26.62 -21.63
C THR A 51 23.72 -25.63 -22.71
N GLY A 52 24.96 -25.15 -22.63
CA GLY A 52 25.50 -24.20 -23.61
C GLY A 52 24.81 -22.83 -23.57
N ARG A 53 24.33 -22.44 -22.40
CA ARG A 53 23.63 -21.17 -22.16
C ARG A 53 24.59 -19.99 -22.30
N THR A 54 24.27 -19.04 -23.18
CA THR A 54 25.07 -17.84 -23.46
C THR A 54 24.50 -16.58 -22.83
N ASP A 55 23.28 -16.65 -22.29
CA ASP A 55 22.58 -15.53 -21.66
C ASP A 55 21.60 -16.02 -20.59
N THR A 56 21.15 -15.12 -19.71
CA THR A 56 20.26 -15.45 -18.58
C THR A 56 18.88 -15.90 -19.02
N TRP A 57 18.41 -15.44 -20.18
CA TRP A 57 17.11 -15.82 -20.75
C TRP A 57 17.10 -17.19 -21.41
N ASN A 58 18.26 -17.84 -21.54
CA ASN A 58 18.29 -19.19 -22.10
C ASN A 58 17.77 -20.22 -21.09
N GLY A 59 17.03 -21.21 -21.58
CA GLY A 59 16.35 -22.16 -20.69
C GLY A 59 15.49 -23.20 -21.39
N VAL A 60 14.79 -24.00 -20.59
CA VAL A 60 13.90 -25.07 -21.08
C VAL A 60 12.50 -24.50 -21.31
N MET A 61 11.91 -24.75 -22.47
CA MET A 61 10.62 -24.16 -22.88
C MET A 61 9.64 -25.15 -23.51
N GLN A 62 8.34 -24.85 -23.36
CA GLN A 62 7.25 -25.56 -24.01
C GLN A 62 6.18 -24.57 -24.54
N ASP A 63 5.73 -24.78 -25.77
CA ASP A 63 4.60 -24.05 -26.35
C ASP A 63 3.30 -24.52 -25.67
N VAL A 64 2.54 -23.58 -25.10
CA VAL A 64 1.28 -23.84 -24.39
C VAL A 64 0.08 -23.16 -25.05
N THR A 65 0.27 -22.59 -26.24
CA THR A 65 -0.70 -21.72 -26.93
C THR A 65 -2.09 -22.34 -27.03
N ALA A 66 -2.19 -23.57 -27.51
CA ALA A 66 -3.47 -24.25 -27.74
C ALA A 66 -4.16 -24.76 -26.46
N ARG A 67 -3.48 -24.69 -25.31
CA ARG A 67 -3.94 -25.24 -24.03
C ARG A 67 -4.23 -24.18 -22.97
N LEU A 68 -3.87 -22.93 -23.24
CA LEU A 68 -4.22 -21.79 -22.40
C LEU A 68 -5.64 -21.31 -22.68
N GLN A 69 -6.33 -20.99 -21.59
CA GLN A 69 -7.62 -20.31 -21.62
C GLN A 69 -7.45 -18.87 -21.14
N ARG A 70 -8.13 -17.97 -21.84
CA ARG A 70 -8.19 -16.56 -21.48
C ARG A 70 -8.90 -16.39 -20.13
N LYS A 71 -8.50 -15.39 -19.34
CA LYS A 71 -9.10 -15.05 -18.04
C LYS A 71 -9.14 -16.21 -17.03
N THR A 72 -8.25 -17.16 -17.21
CA THR A 72 -8.12 -18.34 -16.35
C THR A 72 -6.79 -18.23 -15.63
N ALA A 73 -6.81 -18.31 -14.30
CA ALA A 73 -5.60 -18.25 -13.51
C ALA A 73 -4.91 -19.62 -13.53
N TYR A 74 -3.60 -19.64 -13.78
CA TYR A 74 -2.80 -20.86 -13.76
C TYR A 74 -1.77 -20.78 -12.64
N GLU A 75 -1.57 -21.90 -11.95
CA GLU A 75 -0.45 -22.09 -11.04
C GLU A 75 0.65 -22.89 -11.71
N VAL A 76 1.88 -22.47 -11.46
CA VAL A 76 3.09 -23.06 -12.03
C VAL A 76 3.94 -23.58 -10.89
N ALA A 77 4.37 -24.83 -11.01
CA ALA A 77 5.35 -25.45 -10.12
C ALA A 77 6.47 -26.06 -10.96
N ALA A 78 7.71 -25.73 -10.67
CA ALA A 78 8.88 -26.28 -11.35
C ALA A 78 9.92 -26.77 -10.35
N THR A 79 10.47 -27.96 -10.56
CA THR A 79 11.55 -28.52 -9.73
C THR A 79 12.88 -28.29 -10.44
N VAL A 80 13.71 -27.40 -9.90
CA VAL A 80 14.92 -26.89 -10.58
C VAL A 80 16.19 -27.09 -9.74
N ARG A 81 17.32 -27.29 -10.41
CA ARG A 81 18.65 -27.35 -9.80
C ARG A 81 19.67 -26.75 -10.76
N LEU A 82 20.81 -26.30 -10.25
CA LEU A 82 21.90 -25.80 -11.08
C LEU A 82 23.00 -26.85 -11.25
N SER A 83 23.76 -26.76 -12.33
CA SER A 83 24.97 -27.55 -12.52
C SER A 83 26.09 -26.73 -13.17
N GLY A 84 27.34 -27.07 -12.85
CA GLY A 84 28.55 -26.39 -13.34
C GLY A 84 29.63 -26.20 -12.28
N ALA A 85 30.78 -25.66 -12.68
CA ALA A 85 31.88 -25.42 -11.75
C ALA A 85 31.67 -24.15 -10.92
N ASN A 86 31.80 -24.26 -9.58
CA ASN A 86 31.71 -23.14 -8.64
C ASN A 86 30.40 -22.33 -8.74
N VAL A 87 29.25 -23.02 -8.75
CA VAL A 87 27.94 -22.37 -8.83
C VAL A 87 27.60 -21.73 -7.47
N SER A 88 27.61 -20.41 -7.42
CA SER A 88 26.97 -19.67 -6.33
C SER A 88 25.46 -19.71 -6.49
N PRO A 89 24.67 -19.78 -5.39
CA PRO A 89 23.23 -19.65 -5.49
C PRO A 89 22.83 -18.42 -6.32
N CYS A 90 21.91 -18.61 -7.26
CA CYS A 90 21.46 -17.55 -8.13
C CYS A 90 19.97 -17.68 -8.47
N GLU A 91 19.40 -16.59 -9.00
CA GLU A 91 17.98 -16.54 -9.31
C GLU A 91 17.63 -17.42 -10.53
N VAL A 92 16.57 -18.21 -10.37
CA VAL A 92 15.89 -18.94 -11.44
C VAL A 92 14.45 -18.43 -11.51
N ARG A 93 13.92 -18.27 -12.72
CA ARG A 93 12.60 -17.69 -12.98
C ARG A 93 11.79 -18.60 -13.90
N ALA A 94 10.48 -18.63 -13.70
CA ALA A 94 9.54 -19.04 -14.73
C ALA A 94 8.94 -17.80 -15.39
N THR A 95 8.92 -17.80 -16.72
CA THR A 95 8.43 -16.69 -17.53
C THR A 95 7.48 -17.22 -18.60
N LEU A 96 6.36 -16.51 -18.80
CA LEU A 96 5.47 -16.74 -19.92
C LEU A 96 5.73 -15.69 -20.99
N ALA A 97 6.33 -16.09 -22.10
CA ALA A 97 6.48 -15.25 -23.29
C ALA A 97 5.20 -15.35 -24.13
N VAL A 98 4.59 -14.20 -24.42
CA VAL A 98 3.38 -14.11 -25.25
C VAL A 98 3.59 -13.19 -26.42
N GLN A 99 3.09 -13.63 -27.58
CA GLN A 99 3.01 -12.83 -28.78
C GLN A 99 1.54 -12.52 -29.07
N THR A 100 1.19 -11.24 -29.10
CA THR A 100 -0.15 -10.78 -29.46
C THR A 100 -0.38 -10.87 -30.97
N ALA A 101 -1.63 -10.75 -31.41
CA ALA A 101 -2.00 -10.85 -32.83
C ALA A 101 -1.34 -9.77 -33.72
N ASP A 102 -1.00 -8.61 -33.15
CA ASP A 102 -0.24 -7.53 -33.81
C ASP A 102 1.29 -7.72 -33.73
N SER A 103 1.74 -8.91 -33.35
CA SER A 103 3.16 -9.30 -33.22
C SER A 103 3.94 -8.60 -32.11
N ARG A 104 3.31 -7.88 -31.18
CA ARG A 104 4.00 -7.40 -29.97
C ARG A 104 4.36 -8.59 -29.07
N GLN A 105 5.55 -8.54 -28.48
CA GLN A 105 6.05 -9.53 -27.53
C GLN A 105 5.90 -8.98 -26.11
N GLN A 106 5.38 -9.78 -25.20
CA GLN A 106 5.33 -9.48 -23.77
C GLN A 106 5.88 -10.66 -22.99
N TYR A 107 6.53 -10.37 -21.86
CA TYR A 107 7.11 -11.36 -20.96
C TYR A 107 6.48 -11.19 -19.59
N ILE A 108 5.70 -12.19 -19.19
CA ILE A 108 4.98 -12.19 -17.92
C ILE A 108 5.83 -12.99 -16.92
N ALA A 109 6.34 -12.32 -15.90
CA ALA A 109 7.02 -12.97 -14.80
C ALA A 109 6.01 -13.82 -14.02
N VAL A 110 6.30 -15.12 -13.86
CA VAL A 110 5.39 -16.07 -13.20
C VAL A 110 5.81 -16.33 -11.77
N GLY A 111 7.10 -16.60 -11.55
CA GLY A 111 7.66 -16.93 -10.25
C GLY A 111 9.18 -16.98 -10.28
N LYS A 112 9.83 -16.86 -9.13
CA LYS A 112 11.30 -16.85 -9.02
C LYS A 112 11.78 -17.37 -7.67
N LEU A 113 13.00 -17.93 -7.65
CA LEU A 113 13.67 -18.40 -6.42
C LEU A 113 15.19 -18.37 -6.55
N GLN A 114 15.91 -18.53 -5.43
CA GLN A 114 17.36 -18.74 -5.41
C GLN A 114 17.69 -20.23 -5.44
N ALA A 115 18.25 -20.71 -6.55
CA ALA A 115 18.58 -22.13 -6.74
C ALA A 115 20.09 -22.32 -6.56
N SER A 116 20.51 -23.54 -6.24
CA SER A 116 21.92 -23.91 -6.10
C SER A 116 22.22 -25.24 -6.78
N ASP A 117 23.49 -25.64 -6.78
CA ASP A 117 23.96 -26.93 -7.24
C ASP A 117 23.80 -28.06 -6.19
N LYS A 118 23.33 -27.74 -4.98
CA LYS A 118 23.26 -28.70 -3.86
C LYS A 118 22.02 -29.57 -3.87
N ASP A 119 20.87 -28.93 -4.00
CA ASP A 119 19.55 -29.55 -3.82
C ASP A 119 18.59 -29.10 -4.91
N TRP A 120 17.60 -29.95 -5.21
CA TRP A 120 16.44 -29.57 -6.00
C TRP A 120 15.59 -28.56 -5.24
N ALA A 121 15.18 -27.49 -5.92
CA ALA A 121 14.39 -26.40 -5.36
C ALA A 121 13.04 -26.27 -6.09
N GLN A 122 12.00 -25.89 -5.35
CA GLN A 122 10.64 -25.73 -5.87
C GLN A 122 10.36 -24.28 -6.24
N LEU A 123 10.23 -24.02 -7.55
CA LEU A 123 9.74 -22.77 -8.10
C LEU A 123 8.23 -22.80 -8.12
N GLN A 124 7.60 -21.77 -7.56
CA GLN A 124 6.15 -21.61 -7.63
C GLN A 124 5.80 -20.22 -8.13
N GLY A 125 4.66 -20.13 -8.82
CA GLY A 125 4.17 -18.87 -9.37
C GLY A 125 2.75 -18.99 -9.88
N LYS A 126 2.16 -17.85 -10.23
CA LYS A 126 0.85 -17.80 -10.87
C LYS A 126 0.87 -16.81 -12.02
N PHE A 127 0.07 -17.07 -13.04
CA PHE A 127 -0.17 -16.10 -14.10
C PHE A 127 -1.61 -16.20 -14.60
N LEU A 128 -2.05 -15.16 -15.29
CA LEU A 128 -3.31 -15.14 -16.00
C LEU A 128 -3.13 -14.35 -17.29
N LEU A 129 -3.76 -14.84 -18.36
CA LEU A 129 -3.71 -14.20 -19.67
C LEU A 129 -5.06 -13.57 -20.02
N ASN A 130 -5.10 -12.25 -20.22
CA ASN A 130 -6.36 -11.52 -20.50
C ASN A 130 -6.69 -11.44 -21.99
N SER A 131 -5.67 -11.43 -22.84
CA SER A 131 -5.79 -11.28 -24.29
C SER A 131 -5.74 -12.62 -25.00
N THR A 132 -6.34 -12.67 -26.19
CA THR A 132 -6.02 -13.73 -27.15
C THR A 132 -4.62 -13.52 -27.71
N VAL A 133 -3.82 -14.56 -27.73
CA VAL A 133 -2.42 -14.52 -28.18
C VAL A 133 -2.24 -15.39 -29.41
N ALA A 134 -1.35 -14.96 -30.31
CA ALA A 134 -0.94 -15.75 -31.47
C ALA A 134 0.00 -16.88 -31.04
N LYS A 135 0.81 -16.65 -29.99
CA LYS A 135 1.72 -17.64 -29.42
C LYS A 135 1.92 -17.40 -27.92
N ALA A 136 2.00 -18.48 -27.16
CA ALA A 136 2.39 -18.47 -25.75
C ALA A 136 3.35 -19.62 -25.45
N THR A 137 4.51 -19.27 -24.90
CA THR A 137 5.54 -20.22 -24.51
C THR A 137 5.89 -19.99 -23.04
N ILE A 138 5.79 -21.04 -22.23
CA ILE A 138 6.32 -21.00 -20.86
C ILE A 138 7.73 -21.56 -20.85
N TYR A 139 8.63 -20.92 -20.11
CA TYR A 139 10.01 -21.38 -20.01
C TYR A 139 10.63 -21.02 -18.66
N VAL A 140 11.61 -21.83 -18.26
CA VAL A 140 12.38 -21.66 -17.02
C VAL A 140 13.78 -21.17 -17.38
N GLU A 141 14.19 -20.03 -16.83
CA GLU A 141 15.40 -19.27 -17.17
C GLU A 141 16.13 -18.81 -15.90
N GLY A 142 17.27 -18.11 -16.02
CA GLY A 142 17.84 -17.38 -14.88
C GLY A 142 19.36 -17.35 -14.79
N PRO A 143 20.05 -18.51 -14.61
CA PRO A 143 21.46 -18.48 -14.22
C PRO A 143 22.29 -17.74 -15.28
N LYS A 144 23.39 -17.12 -14.86
CA LYS A 144 24.34 -16.47 -15.79
C LYS A 144 24.80 -17.43 -16.90
N ALA A 145 25.28 -16.86 -18.00
CA ALA A 145 25.92 -17.61 -19.07
C ALA A 145 26.97 -18.59 -18.52
N GLY A 146 26.99 -19.81 -19.06
CA GLY A 146 27.92 -20.88 -18.67
C GLY A 146 27.54 -21.69 -17.43
N VAL A 147 26.40 -21.41 -16.77
CA VAL A 147 25.83 -22.29 -15.72
C VAL A 147 24.65 -23.05 -16.32
N ASP A 148 24.65 -24.37 -16.17
CA ASP A 148 23.58 -25.22 -16.68
C ASP A 148 22.37 -25.18 -15.73
N LEU A 149 21.18 -25.20 -16.32
CA LEU A 149 19.91 -25.21 -15.59
C LEU A 149 19.27 -26.59 -15.76
N LEU A 150 19.05 -27.28 -14.64
CA LEU A 150 18.37 -28.56 -14.60
C LEU A 150 16.90 -28.35 -14.25
N LEU A 151 16.01 -29.00 -15.00
CA LEU A 151 14.57 -29.03 -14.76
C LEU A 151 14.11 -30.48 -14.66
N ASP A 152 13.61 -30.86 -13.50
CA ASP A 152 13.14 -32.22 -13.23
C ASP A 152 11.65 -32.39 -13.53
N CYS A 153 10.85 -31.37 -13.18
CA CYS A 153 9.42 -31.39 -13.45
C CYS A 153 8.89 -29.97 -13.65
N LEU A 154 7.95 -29.79 -14.58
CA LEU A 154 7.14 -28.58 -14.72
C LEU A 154 5.66 -28.93 -14.80
N VAL A 155 4.88 -28.38 -13.87
CA VAL A 155 3.42 -28.49 -13.85
C VAL A 155 2.84 -27.10 -14.03
N VAL A 156 1.87 -26.98 -14.93
CA VAL A 156 1.05 -25.79 -15.08
C VAL A 156 -0.39 -26.23 -15.10
N LYS A 157 -1.18 -25.86 -14.11
CA LYS A 157 -2.58 -26.28 -14.02
C LYS A 157 -3.47 -25.12 -13.63
N HIS A 158 -4.78 -25.28 -13.80
CA HIS A 158 -5.74 -24.29 -13.33
C HIS A 158 -5.53 -24.03 -11.84
N ALA A 159 -5.35 -22.76 -11.47
CA ALA A 159 -5.18 -22.36 -10.09
C ALA A 159 -6.50 -22.58 -9.35
N GLN A 160 -6.50 -23.42 -8.32
CA GLN A 160 -7.71 -23.64 -7.55
C GLN A 160 -8.11 -22.35 -6.84
N LYS A 161 -9.42 -22.02 -6.90
CA LYS A 161 -9.97 -20.93 -6.10
C LYS A 161 -9.77 -21.27 -4.62
N ALA A 162 -9.07 -20.39 -3.91
CA ALA A 162 -8.93 -20.54 -2.47
C ALA A 162 -10.33 -20.57 -1.83
N PRO A 163 -10.59 -21.46 -0.85
CA PRO A 163 -11.84 -21.42 -0.12
C PRO A 163 -12.01 -20.07 0.57
N PRO A 164 -13.24 -19.52 0.66
CA PRO A 164 -13.48 -18.26 1.37
C PRO A 164 -12.96 -18.34 2.80
N CYS A 165 -12.33 -17.27 3.27
CA CYS A 165 -11.92 -17.19 4.67
C CYS A 165 -13.16 -17.13 5.58
N SER A 166 -13.03 -17.57 6.82
CA SER A 166 -14.07 -17.29 7.83
C SER A 166 -13.85 -15.91 8.44
N PRO A 167 -14.93 -15.16 8.75
CA PRO A 167 -14.82 -13.94 9.54
C PRO A 167 -14.16 -14.23 10.89
N PRO A 168 -13.19 -13.41 11.33
CA PRO A 168 -12.64 -13.53 12.68
C PRO A 168 -13.74 -13.39 13.76
N ASP A 169 -13.62 -14.17 14.83
CA ASP A 169 -14.50 -14.08 15.99
C ASP A 169 -13.90 -13.18 17.08
N PHE A 170 -14.60 -12.08 17.37
CA PHE A 170 -14.22 -11.10 18.39
C PHE A 170 -15.27 -10.98 19.52
N GLN A 171 -16.18 -11.94 19.70
CA GLN A 171 -17.28 -11.83 20.66
C GLN A 171 -16.83 -11.61 22.11
N ASN A 172 -15.69 -12.17 22.50
CA ASN A 172 -15.15 -12.09 23.86
C ASN A 172 -13.99 -11.08 24.00
N LEU A 173 -13.82 -10.18 23.04
CA LEU A 173 -12.76 -9.19 23.07
C LEU A 173 -13.18 -7.99 23.94
N GLU A 174 -12.41 -7.73 25.01
CA GLU A 174 -12.68 -6.63 25.93
C GLU A 174 -12.02 -5.34 25.42
N TYR A 175 -12.81 -4.46 24.80
CA TYR A 175 -12.35 -3.17 24.30
C TYR A 175 -12.15 -2.15 25.43
N GLY A 176 -11.18 -1.25 25.24
CA GLY A 176 -10.87 -0.19 26.21
C GLY A 176 -10.09 -0.66 27.44
N ALA A 177 -9.81 -1.96 27.56
CA ALA A 177 -9.01 -2.54 28.64
C ALA A 177 -7.55 -2.76 28.22
N ASN A 178 -6.62 -2.34 29.08
CA ASN A 178 -5.20 -2.59 28.89
C ASN A 178 -4.86 -4.05 29.25
N ILE A 179 -4.18 -4.76 28.35
CA ILE A 179 -3.71 -6.13 28.59
C ILE A 179 -2.39 -6.19 29.35
N ILE A 180 -1.66 -5.07 29.44
CA ILE A 180 -0.43 -4.97 30.24
C ILE A 180 -0.79 -4.93 31.72
N GLN A 181 -0.19 -5.81 32.50
CA GLN A 181 -0.41 -5.89 33.94
C GLN A 181 0.47 -4.87 34.66
N ASN A 182 -0.04 -4.28 35.74
CA ASN A 182 0.72 -3.33 36.56
C ASN A 182 1.38 -2.22 35.72
N SER A 183 0.67 -1.68 34.71
CA SER A 183 1.20 -0.64 33.81
C SER A 183 1.45 0.69 34.52
N ASN A 184 0.70 0.97 35.59
CA ASN A 184 0.90 2.13 36.46
C ASN A 184 2.00 1.92 37.51
N LEU A 185 2.53 0.71 37.71
CA LEU A 185 3.62 0.43 38.68
C LEU A 185 3.23 0.74 40.14
N ASP A 186 1.97 0.54 40.50
CA ASP A 186 1.51 0.67 41.89
C ASP A 186 1.97 -0.49 42.77
N ASP A 187 2.22 -1.65 42.16
CA ASP A 187 2.77 -2.84 42.80
C ASP A 187 4.24 -3.09 42.37
N GLY A 188 5.04 -2.02 42.33
CA GLY A 188 6.45 -2.10 41.94
C GLY A 188 6.65 -2.67 40.53
N LEU A 189 7.54 -3.67 40.40
CA LEU A 189 7.82 -4.37 39.14
C LEU A 189 7.04 -5.68 38.98
N ASN A 190 5.97 -5.90 39.74
CA ASN A 190 5.18 -7.12 39.60
C ASN A 190 4.74 -7.32 38.13
N CYS A 191 4.85 -8.56 37.63
CA CYS A 191 4.66 -8.97 36.23
C CYS A 191 5.70 -8.48 35.21
N TRP A 192 6.65 -7.61 35.58
CA TRP A 192 7.73 -7.15 34.72
C TRP A 192 9.03 -7.91 34.98
N PHE A 193 9.76 -8.25 33.91
CA PHE A 193 11.09 -8.85 34.03
C PHE A 193 12.09 -8.22 33.04
N PRO A 194 13.40 -8.21 33.37
CA PRO A 194 14.43 -7.77 32.44
C PRO A 194 14.62 -8.81 31.33
N LEU A 195 14.57 -8.35 30.08
CA LEU A 195 15.03 -9.13 28.93
C LEU A 195 16.54 -8.92 28.79
N GLY A 196 17.32 -9.93 29.16
CA GLY A 196 18.79 -9.87 29.19
C GLY A 196 19.35 -9.34 30.52
N PRO A 197 20.69 -9.26 30.65
CA PRO A 197 21.36 -8.81 31.87
C PRO A 197 21.31 -7.28 32.02
N CYS A 198 20.12 -6.73 32.28
CA CYS A 198 19.90 -5.33 32.68
C CYS A 198 19.15 -5.27 34.02
N ALA A 199 19.21 -4.11 34.70
CA ALA A 199 18.52 -3.90 35.97
C ALA A 199 17.28 -3.01 35.76
N LEU A 200 16.16 -3.42 36.35
CA LEU A 200 14.91 -2.65 36.39
C LEU A 200 14.71 -2.07 37.79
N ALA A 201 14.27 -0.81 37.87
CA ALA A 201 13.85 -0.17 39.11
C ALA A 201 12.63 0.73 38.85
N VAL A 202 11.76 0.91 39.84
CA VAL A 202 10.67 1.89 39.76
C VAL A 202 11.17 3.23 40.31
N ARG A 203 10.91 4.32 39.57
CA ARG A 203 11.29 5.69 39.93
C ARG A 203 10.14 6.66 39.62
N ASP A 204 10.12 7.80 40.29
CA ASP A 204 9.20 8.90 39.99
C ASP A 204 9.75 9.82 38.88
N GLY A 205 8.90 10.69 38.33
CA GLY A 205 9.30 11.75 37.38
C GLY A 205 8.84 11.52 35.93
N SER A 206 7.86 10.66 35.71
CA SER A 206 7.19 10.50 34.41
C SER A 206 5.99 11.42 34.25
N PRO A 207 5.50 11.62 33.01
CA PRO A 207 4.26 12.36 32.76
C PRO A 207 3.08 11.74 33.52
N ARG A 208 2.21 12.59 34.06
CA ARG A 208 0.95 12.17 34.71
C ARG A 208 -0.23 12.05 33.74
N VAL A 209 0.01 12.25 32.45
CA VAL A 209 -1.00 12.16 31.40
C VAL A 209 -0.73 10.93 30.55
N LEU A 210 -1.78 10.28 30.06
CA LEU A 210 -1.61 9.22 29.06
C LEU A 210 -1.01 9.79 27.78
N PRO A 211 -0.24 8.97 27.04
CA PRO A 211 0.06 9.24 25.64
C PRO A 211 -1.20 9.69 24.88
N PRO A 212 -1.17 10.84 24.18
CA PRO A 212 -2.30 11.32 23.39
C PRO A 212 -2.97 10.27 22.50
N MET A 213 -2.20 9.41 21.83
CA MET A 213 -2.71 8.34 20.97
C MET A 213 -3.58 7.32 21.70
N ALA A 214 -3.40 7.14 23.02
CA ALA A 214 -4.17 6.19 23.82
C ALA A 214 -5.47 6.79 24.40
N GLN A 215 -5.56 8.11 24.52
CA GLN A 215 -6.65 8.79 25.26
C GLN A 215 -8.03 8.50 24.68
N GLU A 216 -8.17 8.52 23.35
CA GLU A 216 -9.48 8.30 22.70
C GLU A 216 -9.91 6.83 22.65
N SER A 217 -9.01 5.90 22.99
CA SER A 217 -9.21 4.47 22.76
C SER A 217 -9.33 3.63 24.02
N LEU A 218 -8.95 4.19 25.17
CA LEU A 218 -9.07 3.53 26.47
C LEU A 218 -10.33 4.00 27.18
N ALA A 219 -11.04 3.05 27.80
CA ALA A 219 -12.14 3.35 28.71
C ALA A 219 -11.55 3.58 30.11
N LEU A 220 -10.97 4.76 30.33
CA LEU A 220 -10.41 5.14 31.63
C LEU A 220 -11.30 6.18 32.30
N ASP A 221 -11.41 6.10 33.61
CA ASP A 221 -12.22 7.00 34.47
C ASP A 221 -11.57 8.39 34.66
N ASP A 222 -10.94 8.96 33.61
CA ASP A 222 -10.15 10.19 33.68
C ASP A 222 -9.00 10.17 34.72
N GLU A 223 -8.61 9.00 35.25
CA GLU A 223 -7.54 8.91 36.24
C GLU A 223 -6.15 9.17 35.62
N PRO A 224 -5.38 10.15 36.14
CA PRO A 224 -4.05 10.45 35.63
C PRO A 224 -3.04 9.35 35.98
N LEU A 225 -2.00 9.21 35.16
CA LEU A 225 -0.86 8.36 35.49
C LEU A 225 -0.23 8.82 36.82
N ASN A 226 0.23 7.88 37.63
CA ASN A 226 0.74 8.17 38.98
C ASN A 226 2.12 8.85 39.00
N GLY A 227 2.77 9.03 37.85
CA GLY A 227 4.08 9.68 37.71
C GLY A 227 5.29 8.76 37.91
N LYS A 228 5.07 7.44 37.98
CA LYS A 228 6.13 6.42 38.05
C LYS A 228 6.58 5.94 36.67
N HIS A 229 7.80 5.41 36.59
CA HIS A 229 8.35 4.75 35.42
C HIS A 229 9.26 3.59 35.79
N ILE A 230 9.46 2.68 34.85
CA ILE A 230 10.52 1.67 34.89
C ILE A 230 11.81 2.34 34.40
N HIS A 231 12.82 2.43 35.26
CA HIS A 231 14.17 2.85 34.94
C HIS A 231 15.04 1.62 34.70
N VAL A 232 15.53 1.50 33.48
CA VAL A 232 16.33 0.39 32.98
C VAL A 232 17.78 0.86 32.91
N THR A 233 18.68 0.15 33.60
CA THR A 233 20.10 0.49 33.69
C THR A 233 20.99 -0.71 33.35
N GLY A 234 22.27 -0.47 33.09
CA GLY A 234 23.25 -1.54 32.83
C GLY A 234 23.03 -2.27 31.50
N ARG A 235 22.37 -1.63 30.53
CA ARG A 235 22.11 -2.22 29.21
C ARG A 235 23.41 -2.30 28.42
N THR A 236 23.77 -3.50 27.94
CA THR A 236 24.96 -3.72 27.10
C THR A 236 24.63 -4.04 25.65
N GLN A 237 23.35 -4.20 25.33
CA GLN A 237 22.83 -4.43 23.98
C GLN A 237 21.51 -3.69 23.80
N THR A 238 21.17 -3.36 22.55
CA THR A 238 19.97 -2.58 22.20
C THR A 238 18.67 -3.31 22.52
N TRP A 239 18.63 -4.64 22.38
CA TRP A 239 17.46 -5.47 22.65
C TRP A 239 17.10 -5.63 24.14
N MET A 240 17.98 -5.17 25.05
CA MET A 240 17.74 -5.30 26.50
C MET A 240 16.73 -4.27 27.00
N GLY A 241 15.78 -4.70 27.81
CA GLY A 241 14.75 -3.81 28.36
C GLY A 241 13.66 -4.53 29.15
N PRO A 242 12.60 -3.82 29.57
CA PRO A 242 11.50 -4.38 30.35
C PRO A 242 10.55 -5.16 29.44
N ALA A 243 10.08 -6.31 29.91
CA ALA A 243 9.23 -7.23 29.15
C ALA A 243 8.07 -7.80 29.98
N GLN A 244 7.00 -8.20 29.28
CA GLN A 244 5.88 -9.01 29.80
C GLN A 244 5.47 -10.11 28.81
N ILE A 245 4.97 -11.24 29.35
CA ILE A 245 4.35 -12.30 28.55
C ILE A 245 2.85 -12.02 28.45
N ILE A 246 2.33 -11.98 27.20
CA ILE A 246 0.94 -11.61 26.91
C ILE A 246 0.19 -12.71 26.13
N THR A 247 0.74 -13.92 26.09
CA THR A 247 0.23 -15.05 25.27
C THR A 247 -1.26 -15.29 25.45
N ASP A 248 -1.71 -15.39 26.70
CA ASP A 248 -3.12 -15.71 27.04
C ASP A 248 -4.06 -14.49 26.96
N LYS A 249 -3.56 -13.33 26.54
CA LYS A 249 -4.31 -12.08 26.43
C LYS A 249 -4.66 -11.71 24.99
N LEU A 250 -4.23 -12.51 24.02
CA LEU A 250 -4.35 -12.19 22.60
C LEU A 250 -5.42 -13.02 21.88
N THR A 251 -6.25 -12.30 21.13
CA THR A 251 -7.22 -12.87 20.18
C THR A 251 -6.62 -12.85 18.79
N LEU A 252 -6.74 -13.99 18.07
CA LEU A 252 -6.20 -14.11 16.71
C LEU A 252 -6.88 -13.11 15.78
N HIS A 253 -6.12 -12.51 14.86
CA HIS A 253 -6.58 -11.50 13.90
C HIS A 253 -7.05 -10.16 14.50
N ALA A 254 -7.17 -10.04 15.82
CA ALA A 254 -7.45 -8.76 16.45
C ALA A 254 -6.20 -7.84 16.34
N THR A 255 -6.42 -6.59 15.94
CA THR A 255 -5.36 -5.56 16.00
C THR A 255 -5.28 -5.03 17.41
N TYR A 256 -4.06 -4.97 17.94
CA TYR A 256 -3.74 -4.33 19.21
C TYR A 256 -3.00 -3.02 18.94
N GLN A 257 -3.45 -1.95 19.56
CA GLN A 257 -2.72 -0.69 19.61
C GLN A 257 -1.75 -0.75 20.78
N VAL A 258 -0.59 -0.13 20.59
CA VAL A 258 0.43 0.05 21.62
C VAL A 258 0.69 1.53 21.83
N SER A 259 0.90 1.92 23.08
CA SER A 259 1.30 3.28 23.42
C SER A 259 2.11 3.35 24.72
N ALA A 260 3.09 4.25 24.77
CA ALA A 260 3.90 4.49 25.96
C ALA A 260 4.52 5.89 25.97
N TRP A 261 4.98 6.32 27.15
CA TRP A 261 6.01 7.35 27.27
C TRP A 261 7.38 6.69 27.41
N VAL A 262 8.35 7.18 26.66
CA VAL A 262 9.74 6.73 26.73
C VAL A 262 10.70 7.91 26.86
N ARG A 263 11.80 7.72 27.57
CA ARG A 263 12.88 8.70 27.70
C ARG A 263 14.23 8.00 27.74
N VAL A 264 15.25 8.67 27.24
CA VAL A 264 16.67 8.26 27.34
C VAL A 264 17.38 9.14 28.36
N ALA A 265 18.35 8.56 29.07
CA ALA A 265 19.29 9.33 29.88
C ALA A 265 20.73 8.86 29.64
N GLY A 266 21.67 9.80 29.73
CA GLY A 266 23.09 9.56 29.54
C GLY A 266 23.70 10.37 28.38
N GLN A 267 25.01 10.21 28.16
CA GLN A 267 25.71 10.96 27.11
C GLN A 267 25.38 10.38 25.72
N MET A 268 24.40 10.97 25.04
CA MET A 268 23.99 10.58 23.70
C MET A 268 25.01 11.05 22.64
N SER A 269 25.42 10.15 21.75
CA SER A 269 26.26 10.48 20.57
C SER A 269 25.45 10.90 19.34
N GLY A 270 24.12 10.86 19.43
CA GLY A 270 23.20 11.16 18.35
C GLY A 270 21.77 10.71 18.68
N PRO A 271 20.83 10.83 17.72
CA PRO A 271 19.45 10.37 17.90
C PRO A 271 19.38 8.89 18.27
N GLN A 272 18.49 8.56 19.20
CA GLN A 272 18.38 7.26 19.83
C GLN A 272 17.07 6.59 19.46
N ASN A 273 17.17 5.42 18.86
CA ASN A 273 16.03 4.63 18.46
C ASN A 273 15.46 3.85 19.65
N ILE A 274 14.17 4.01 19.92
CA ILE A 274 13.41 3.22 20.91
C ILE A 274 12.26 2.54 20.19
N ASN A 275 12.05 1.26 20.48
CA ASN A 275 11.12 0.41 19.76
C ASN A 275 10.34 -0.48 20.75
N ILE A 276 9.04 -0.62 20.53
CA ILE A 276 8.25 -1.66 21.17
C ILE A 276 8.21 -2.89 20.27
N ALA A 277 8.77 -3.97 20.78
CA ALA A 277 8.94 -5.23 20.09
C ALA A 277 7.93 -6.26 20.59
N VAL A 278 7.36 -7.05 19.67
CA VAL A 278 6.53 -8.22 20.00
C VAL A 278 7.16 -9.48 19.42
N ALA A 279 7.62 -10.37 20.29
CA ALA A 279 8.15 -11.66 19.91
C ALA A 279 7.05 -12.74 19.93
N VAL A 280 6.80 -13.39 18.80
CA VAL A 280 5.83 -14.49 18.60
C VAL A 280 6.61 -15.72 18.14
N ASP A 281 6.80 -16.71 19.02
CA ASP A 281 7.50 -17.98 18.69
C ASP A 281 8.84 -17.82 17.95
N SER A 282 9.60 -16.77 18.30
CA SER A 282 10.90 -16.37 17.69
C SER A 282 10.81 -15.51 16.43
N GLN A 283 9.62 -15.18 15.95
CA GLN A 283 9.42 -14.11 14.97
C GLN A 283 9.18 -12.78 15.68
N TRP A 284 9.64 -11.71 15.06
CA TRP A 284 9.54 -10.36 15.61
C TRP A 284 8.55 -9.53 14.82
N LEU A 285 7.65 -8.86 15.53
CA LEU A 285 6.74 -7.85 15.00
C LEU A 285 7.11 -6.48 15.59
N ASN A 286 7.09 -5.46 14.75
CA ASN A 286 7.21 -4.07 15.19
C ASN A 286 5.88 -3.63 15.81
N GLY A 287 5.90 -3.18 17.08
CA GLY A 287 4.74 -2.64 17.79
C GLY A 287 4.71 -1.11 17.83
N GLY A 288 5.71 -0.42 17.27
CA GLY A 288 5.83 1.04 17.24
C GLY A 288 7.24 1.51 17.54
N GLN A 289 7.62 2.66 17.00
CA GLN A 289 9.00 3.15 17.08
C GLN A 289 9.07 4.67 17.20
N VAL A 290 10.06 5.18 17.93
CA VAL A 290 10.33 6.62 18.03
C VAL A 290 11.82 6.90 18.06
N LEU A 291 12.20 8.06 17.52
CA LEU A 291 13.58 8.56 17.52
C LEU A 291 13.72 9.69 18.56
N ALA A 292 14.36 9.39 19.69
CA ALA A 292 14.65 10.34 20.75
C ALA A 292 15.92 11.15 20.43
N ARG A 293 15.81 12.48 20.34
CA ARG A 293 16.93 13.38 20.01
C ARG A 293 17.53 14.07 21.24
N ASP A 294 16.81 14.06 22.35
CA ASP A 294 17.20 14.66 23.62
C ASP A 294 16.64 13.82 24.79
N GLU A 295 16.80 14.31 26.03
CA GLU A 295 16.32 13.63 27.23
C GLU A 295 14.86 13.96 27.60
N ARG A 296 14.04 14.51 26.71
CA ARG A 296 12.60 14.70 27.01
C ARG A 296 11.85 13.37 26.96
N TRP A 297 10.61 13.39 27.43
CA TRP A 297 9.68 12.28 27.23
C TRP A 297 9.13 12.32 25.82
N TYR A 298 9.25 11.19 25.11
CA TYR A 298 8.68 10.97 23.79
C TYR A 298 7.49 10.04 23.91
N GLU A 299 6.44 10.35 23.14
CA GLU A 299 5.36 9.43 22.90
C GLU A 299 5.82 8.38 21.88
N ILE A 300 5.63 7.10 22.20
CA ILE A 300 5.77 6.00 21.24
C ILE A 300 4.41 5.36 21.04
N GLY A 301 4.06 5.08 19.79
CA GLY A 301 2.80 4.42 19.44
C GLY A 301 2.93 3.59 18.19
N GLY A 302 2.04 2.61 18.06
CA GLY A 302 2.01 1.70 16.93
C GLY A 302 0.98 0.62 17.13
N SER A 303 1.12 -0.46 16.39
CA SER A 303 0.16 -1.56 16.43
C SER A 303 0.79 -2.87 16.02
N PHE A 304 0.17 -3.96 16.42
CA PHE A 304 0.51 -5.30 15.94
C PHE A 304 -0.72 -6.18 15.87
N ARG A 305 -0.57 -7.31 15.17
CA ARG A 305 -1.57 -8.37 15.07
C ARG A 305 -0.86 -9.72 15.06
N VAL A 306 -1.45 -10.71 15.71
CA VAL A 306 -1.01 -12.10 15.59
C VAL A 306 -1.95 -12.81 14.62
N GLU A 307 -1.38 -13.33 13.52
CA GLU A 307 -2.14 -13.90 12.39
C GLU A 307 -2.05 -15.43 12.27
N ALA A 308 -1.19 -16.08 13.05
CA ALA A 308 -1.09 -17.54 13.12
C ALA A 308 -1.24 -18.04 14.57
N LYS A 309 -1.95 -19.17 14.74
CA LYS A 309 -2.10 -19.88 16.02
C LYS A 309 -1.82 -21.38 15.87
N PRO A 310 -1.50 -22.06 16.99
CA PRO A 310 -1.26 -21.47 18.31
C PRO A 310 0.16 -20.92 18.40
N ALA A 311 0.30 -19.63 18.75
CA ALA A 311 1.58 -19.11 19.19
C ALA A 311 1.86 -19.71 20.59
N SER A 312 2.98 -20.40 20.75
CA SER A 312 3.37 -21.03 22.02
C SER A 312 3.78 -20.02 23.09
N ARG A 313 4.33 -18.87 22.66
CA ARG A 313 4.74 -17.78 23.53
C ARG A 313 4.76 -16.45 22.78
N VAL A 314 4.00 -15.49 23.30
CA VAL A 314 4.03 -14.09 22.88
C VAL A 314 4.53 -13.20 24.02
N MET A 315 5.58 -12.43 23.73
CA MET A 315 6.23 -11.50 24.66
C MET A 315 6.27 -10.11 24.04
N VAL A 316 5.91 -9.09 24.82
CA VAL A 316 6.07 -7.69 24.44
C VAL A 316 7.15 -7.07 25.30
N TYR A 317 8.02 -6.25 24.70
CA TYR A 317 9.12 -5.60 25.41
C TYR A 317 9.50 -4.28 24.76
N VAL A 318 10.10 -3.39 25.54
CA VAL A 318 10.65 -2.12 25.03
C VAL A 318 12.16 -2.28 24.89
N GLN A 319 12.68 -1.96 23.70
CA GLN A 319 14.10 -2.02 23.37
C GLN A 319 14.60 -0.69 22.80
N GLY A 320 15.91 -0.58 22.60
CA GLY A 320 16.58 0.71 22.48
C GLY A 320 16.72 1.39 23.85
N PRO A 321 17.43 2.51 24.00
CA PRO A 321 18.36 3.16 23.05
C PRO A 321 19.66 2.35 22.82
N ASP A 322 20.72 2.97 22.32
CA ASP A 322 22.05 2.34 22.17
C ASP A 322 22.56 1.75 23.50
N ALA A 323 23.50 0.80 23.41
CA ALA A 323 24.13 0.19 24.57
C ALA A 323 24.83 1.24 25.46
N GLY A 324 24.77 1.07 26.78
CA GLY A 324 25.34 1.99 27.76
C GLY A 324 24.42 3.15 28.17
N LEU A 325 23.32 3.38 27.45
CA LEU A 325 22.32 4.39 27.80
C LEU A 325 21.17 3.78 28.61
N ASP A 326 20.64 4.58 29.52
CA ASP A 326 19.49 4.23 30.34
C ASP A 326 18.19 4.45 29.55
N LEU A 327 17.21 3.57 29.79
CA LEU A 327 15.85 3.66 29.23
C LEU A 327 14.85 3.88 30.36
N MET A 328 13.93 4.82 30.16
CA MET A 328 12.78 5.02 31.02
C MET A 328 11.50 4.71 30.25
N VAL A 329 10.59 3.92 30.84
CA VAL A 329 9.29 3.54 30.26
C VAL A 329 8.17 3.83 31.25
N ALA A 330 7.16 4.59 30.83
CA ALA A 330 6.00 4.92 31.66
C ALA A 330 4.68 4.75 30.89
N GLY A 331 3.62 4.43 31.63
CA GLY A 331 2.27 4.32 31.07
C GLY A 331 2.19 3.36 29.89
N PHE A 332 2.80 2.19 29.97
CA PHE A 332 2.81 1.22 28.87
C PHE A 332 1.45 0.55 28.70
N GLN A 333 0.78 0.81 27.59
CA GLN A 333 -0.55 0.31 27.28
C GLN A 333 -0.51 -0.54 26.01
N VAL A 334 -1.19 -1.69 26.06
CA VAL A 334 -1.53 -2.51 24.90
C VAL A 334 -3.00 -2.88 25.01
N PHE A 335 -3.79 -2.61 23.98
CA PHE A 335 -5.24 -2.85 24.05
C PHE A 335 -5.83 -3.15 22.66
N PRO A 336 -6.90 -3.96 22.59
CA PRO A 336 -7.55 -4.24 21.32
C PRO A 336 -8.25 -2.99 20.77
N VAL A 337 -8.20 -2.82 19.45
CA VAL A 337 -8.75 -1.65 18.77
C VAL A 337 -10.26 -1.77 18.57
N ASP A 338 -11.04 -0.88 19.17
CA ASP A 338 -12.49 -0.78 18.94
C ASP A 338 -12.79 -0.04 17.62
N ARG A 339 -12.76 -0.80 16.52
CA ARG A 339 -13.10 -0.29 15.20
C ARG A 339 -14.52 0.27 15.13
N LYS A 340 -15.49 -0.32 15.83
CA LYS A 340 -16.90 0.11 15.76
C LYS A 340 -17.08 1.48 16.42
N ALA A 341 -16.48 1.69 17.58
CA ALA A 341 -16.45 3.00 18.24
C ALA A 341 -15.75 4.04 17.36
N ARG A 342 -14.60 3.67 16.77
CA ARG A 342 -13.85 4.58 15.88
C ARG A 342 -14.65 4.96 14.63
N VAL A 343 -15.30 4.01 13.96
CA VAL A 343 -16.17 4.29 12.79
C VAL A 343 -17.32 5.23 13.16
N LYS A 344 -17.96 5.03 14.33
CA LYS A 344 -19.01 5.92 14.82
C LYS A 344 -18.49 7.35 15.06
N HIS A 345 -17.28 7.48 15.59
CA HIS A 345 -16.61 8.76 15.77
C HIS A 345 -16.30 9.44 14.42
N LEU A 346 -15.68 8.72 13.49
CA LEU A 346 -15.31 9.25 12.17
C LEU A 346 -16.52 9.70 11.37
N ARG A 347 -17.66 9.00 11.43
CA ARG A 347 -18.91 9.46 10.78
C ARG A 347 -19.35 10.86 11.25
N LYS A 348 -19.17 11.19 12.53
CA LYS A 348 -19.49 12.52 13.06
C LYS A 348 -18.54 13.58 12.52
N ILE A 349 -17.25 13.26 12.37
CA ILE A 349 -16.27 14.18 11.77
C ILE A 349 -16.58 14.34 10.28
N THR A 350 -16.83 13.25 9.56
CA THR A 350 -17.20 13.27 8.14
C THR A 350 -18.42 14.17 7.89
N ASP A 351 -19.47 14.10 8.72
CA ASP A 351 -20.64 14.95 8.55
C ASP A 351 -20.33 16.45 8.70
N LYS A 352 -19.32 16.79 9.51
CA LYS A 352 -18.82 18.17 9.65
C LYS A 352 -17.90 18.60 8.51
N VAL A 353 -16.98 17.73 8.10
CA VAL A 353 -15.86 18.06 7.20
C VAL A 353 -16.22 17.89 5.72
N ARG A 354 -17.09 16.94 5.40
CA ARG A 354 -17.37 16.52 4.01
C ARG A 354 -18.78 16.82 3.56
N LYS A 355 -19.60 17.43 4.42
CA LYS A 355 -20.98 17.78 4.10
C LYS A 355 -21.29 19.23 4.46
N ARG A 356 -22.16 19.82 3.66
CA ARG A 356 -22.65 21.19 3.78
C ARG A 356 -24.17 21.21 3.89
N ASP A 357 -24.72 22.16 4.64
CA ASP A 357 -26.16 22.37 4.72
C ASP A 357 -26.66 22.99 3.41
N VAL A 358 -27.79 22.48 2.91
CA VAL A 358 -28.43 22.92 1.66
C VAL A 358 -29.90 23.20 1.92
N VAL A 359 -30.36 24.35 1.46
CA VAL A 359 -31.76 24.79 1.49
C VAL A 359 -32.26 24.88 0.05
N VAL A 360 -33.16 23.98 -0.33
CA VAL A 360 -33.90 24.07 -1.59
C VAL A 360 -35.11 24.96 -1.33
N LYS A 361 -35.16 26.12 -1.97
CA LYS A 361 -36.22 27.11 -1.82
C LYS A 361 -37.09 27.14 -3.06
N LEU A 362 -38.39 26.89 -2.87
CA LEU A 362 -39.38 26.84 -3.93
C LEU A 362 -40.14 28.16 -4.01
N THR A 363 -40.16 28.76 -5.19
CA THR A 363 -40.90 30.00 -5.47
C THR A 363 -41.82 29.79 -6.66
N GLY A 364 -43.01 30.38 -6.64
CA GLY A 364 -43.90 30.43 -7.80
C GLY A 364 -43.40 31.39 -8.88
N ALA A 365 -44.07 31.37 -10.04
CA ALA A 365 -43.73 32.19 -11.20
C ALA A 365 -43.70 33.71 -10.95
N ASP A 366 -44.43 34.19 -9.94
CA ASP A 366 -44.50 35.58 -9.49
C ASP A 366 -43.47 35.93 -8.39
N GLY A 367 -42.63 34.97 -8.00
CA GLY A 367 -41.66 35.10 -6.91
C GLY A 367 -42.24 34.90 -5.51
N ALA A 368 -43.53 34.56 -5.39
CA ALA A 368 -44.14 34.23 -4.11
C ALA A 368 -43.63 32.87 -3.59
N VAL A 369 -43.64 32.69 -2.27
CA VAL A 369 -43.32 31.41 -1.64
C VAL A 369 -44.43 30.41 -1.95
N VAL A 370 -44.05 29.22 -2.43
CA VAL A 370 -45.01 28.12 -2.63
C VAL A 370 -45.46 27.63 -1.25
N GLN A 371 -46.73 27.84 -0.90
CA GLN A 371 -47.26 27.44 0.41
C GLN A 371 -47.46 25.92 0.49
N SER A 372 -47.33 25.37 1.71
CA SER A 372 -47.40 23.93 1.99
C SER A 372 -48.69 23.22 1.51
N ALA A 373 -49.76 23.98 1.26
CA ALA A 373 -51.02 23.46 0.73
C ALA A 373 -50.91 22.84 -0.68
N GLU A 374 -49.84 23.14 -1.43
CA GLU A 374 -49.62 22.60 -2.79
C GLU A 374 -48.89 21.25 -2.83
N CYS A 375 -48.56 20.66 -1.67
CA CYS A 375 -47.89 19.37 -1.51
C CYS A 375 -46.78 19.13 -2.56
N VAL A 376 -45.67 19.88 -2.44
CA VAL A 376 -44.55 19.76 -3.38
C VAL A 376 -43.52 18.79 -2.83
N GLU A 377 -43.31 17.68 -3.55
CA GLU A 377 -42.31 16.68 -3.23
C GLU A 377 -40.96 17.09 -3.82
N VAL A 378 -39.89 17.04 -3.01
CA VAL A 378 -38.51 17.28 -3.42
C VAL A 378 -37.73 15.98 -3.29
N ARG A 379 -37.05 15.57 -4.36
CA ARG A 379 -36.15 14.41 -4.38
C ARG A 379 -34.76 14.84 -4.82
N VAL A 380 -33.78 14.67 -3.95
CA VAL A 380 -32.37 15.01 -4.17
C VAL A 380 -31.55 13.73 -4.31
N ARG A 381 -30.73 13.68 -5.36
CA ARG A 381 -29.83 12.57 -5.65
C ARG A 381 -28.45 13.10 -6.00
N GLN A 382 -27.45 12.74 -5.20
CA GLN A 382 -26.06 12.95 -5.57
C GLN A 382 -25.69 12.05 -6.75
N VAL A 383 -25.05 12.63 -7.76
CA VAL A 383 -24.59 11.97 -8.99
C VAL A 383 -23.12 11.57 -8.86
N SER A 384 -22.31 12.42 -8.25
CA SER A 384 -20.89 12.15 -7.99
C SER A 384 -20.43 12.79 -6.68
N ASN A 385 -19.50 12.12 -6.00
CA ASN A 385 -18.77 12.69 -4.87
C ASN A 385 -17.54 13.44 -5.40
N SER A 386 -17.24 14.61 -4.84
CA SER A 386 -16.08 15.40 -5.28
C SER A 386 -14.74 14.90 -4.71
N PHE A 387 -14.74 14.04 -3.68
CA PHE A 387 -13.53 13.52 -3.09
C PHE A 387 -12.79 12.58 -4.06
N PRO A 388 -11.52 12.89 -4.41
CA PRO A 388 -10.70 12.04 -5.26
C PRO A 388 -10.49 10.64 -4.69
N LEU A 389 -10.89 9.65 -5.49
CA LEU A 389 -10.62 8.25 -5.23
C LEU A 389 -10.11 7.61 -6.52
N GLY A 390 -8.82 7.30 -6.54
CA GLY A 390 -8.16 6.72 -7.70
C GLY A 390 -7.54 5.36 -7.43
N ALA A 391 -6.95 4.80 -8.49
CA ALA A 391 -6.17 3.58 -8.41
C ALA A 391 -4.94 3.62 -9.34
N CYS A 392 -3.93 2.85 -8.99
CA CYS A 392 -2.80 2.54 -9.84
C CYS A 392 -3.22 1.61 -10.98
N ILE A 393 -2.78 1.96 -12.19
CA ILE A 393 -2.97 1.17 -13.40
C ILE A 393 -1.63 1.03 -14.13
N MET A 394 -1.48 -0.09 -14.83
CA MET A 394 -0.36 -0.39 -15.72
C MET A 394 -0.90 -0.66 -17.12
N ARG A 395 -0.04 -0.52 -18.13
CA ARG A 395 -0.43 -0.71 -19.53
C ARG A 395 -0.98 -2.11 -19.80
N THR A 396 -0.41 -3.12 -19.17
CA THR A 396 -0.85 -4.52 -19.28
C THR A 396 -2.23 -4.76 -18.66
N ASN A 397 -2.70 -3.90 -17.75
CA ASN A 397 -4.04 -4.03 -17.18
C ASN A 397 -5.15 -3.71 -18.19
N MET A 398 -4.86 -2.85 -19.18
CA MET A 398 -5.82 -2.47 -20.23
C MET A 398 -6.27 -3.65 -21.09
N ASP A 399 -5.47 -4.71 -21.11
CA ASP A 399 -5.74 -5.92 -21.87
C ASP A 399 -6.83 -6.78 -21.20
N ASN A 400 -7.24 -6.45 -19.96
CA ASN A 400 -8.35 -7.05 -19.24
C ASN A 400 -9.58 -6.12 -19.28
N GLU A 401 -10.59 -6.47 -20.05
CA GLU A 401 -11.81 -5.66 -20.15
C GLU A 401 -12.59 -5.56 -18.82
N ASP A 402 -12.52 -6.59 -17.95
CA ASP A 402 -13.22 -6.59 -16.66
C ASP A 402 -12.50 -5.66 -15.66
N PHE A 403 -11.16 -5.60 -15.76
CA PHE A 403 -10.36 -4.62 -15.01
C PHE A 403 -10.73 -3.20 -15.42
N VAL A 404 -10.77 -2.91 -16.73
CA VAL A 404 -11.08 -1.57 -17.25
C VAL A 404 -12.50 -1.15 -16.88
N ASP A 405 -13.47 -2.07 -16.98
CA ASP A 405 -14.85 -1.82 -16.57
C ASP A 405 -14.96 -1.53 -15.06
N PHE A 406 -14.33 -2.35 -14.22
CA PHE A 406 -14.29 -2.10 -12.79
C PHE A 406 -13.61 -0.77 -12.47
N PHE A 407 -12.49 -0.47 -13.11
CA PHE A 407 -11.72 0.75 -12.90
C PHE A 407 -12.54 2.01 -13.23
N THR A 408 -13.09 2.07 -14.44
CA THR A 408 -13.84 3.24 -14.95
C THR A 408 -15.17 3.47 -14.25
N LYS A 409 -15.81 2.43 -13.74
CA LYS A 409 -17.00 2.56 -12.88
C LYS A 409 -16.67 3.01 -11.47
N ASN A 410 -15.47 2.68 -10.97
CA ASN A 410 -15.18 2.79 -9.54
C ASN A 410 -14.24 3.91 -9.11
N PHE A 411 -13.44 4.45 -10.02
CA PHE A 411 -12.42 5.44 -9.70
C PHE A 411 -12.55 6.66 -10.63
N ASN A 412 -12.17 7.83 -10.14
CA ASN A 412 -12.15 9.08 -10.91
C ASN A 412 -10.73 9.67 -11.07
N TRP A 413 -9.74 9.00 -10.50
CA TRP A 413 -8.33 9.35 -10.61
C TRP A 413 -7.47 8.13 -10.97
N ALA A 414 -6.34 8.39 -11.63
CA ALA A 414 -5.37 7.37 -12.03
C ALA A 414 -3.95 7.75 -11.62
N VAL A 415 -3.11 6.75 -11.38
CA VAL A 415 -1.65 6.87 -11.31
C VAL A 415 -1.04 5.71 -12.09
N PHE A 416 0.09 5.93 -12.74
CA PHE A 416 0.74 4.88 -13.53
C PHE A 416 1.81 4.19 -12.68
N GLY A 417 1.81 2.86 -12.67
CA GLY A 417 2.67 2.10 -11.77
C GLY A 417 4.15 2.18 -12.14
N ASN A 418 4.46 2.14 -13.44
CA ASN A 418 5.83 2.16 -13.96
C ASN A 418 6.04 3.11 -15.13
N GLU A 419 4.98 3.41 -15.88
CA GLU A 419 5.04 3.90 -17.26
C GLU A 419 5.61 5.32 -17.38
N LEU A 420 5.76 6.04 -16.27
CA LEU A 420 6.46 7.32 -16.21
C LEU A 420 7.80 7.26 -15.49
N LYS A 421 8.14 6.19 -14.77
CA LYS A 421 9.42 6.09 -14.06
C LYS A 421 10.59 6.13 -15.04
N TRP A 422 11.72 6.68 -14.61
CA TRP A 422 12.85 6.91 -15.51
C TRP A 422 13.39 5.60 -16.09
N TYR A 423 13.48 4.54 -15.29
CA TYR A 423 13.92 3.22 -15.78
C TYR A 423 12.98 2.62 -16.83
N TRP A 424 11.70 3.00 -16.84
CA TRP A 424 10.74 2.49 -17.81
C TRP A 424 10.81 3.26 -19.12
N THR A 425 10.89 4.57 -19.01
CA THR A 425 10.85 5.48 -20.16
C THR A 425 12.21 5.69 -20.82
N GLU A 426 13.32 5.42 -20.13
CA GLU A 426 14.68 5.45 -20.66
C GLU A 426 15.55 4.37 -19.98
N PRO A 427 15.30 3.07 -20.27
CA PRO A 427 16.07 1.97 -19.70
C PRO A 427 17.54 1.99 -20.15
N GLN A 428 17.81 2.48 -21.37
CA GLN A 428 19.15 2.69 -21.92
C GLN A 428 19.30 4.15 -22.35
N ARG A 429 20.47 4.75 -22.09
CA ARG A 429 20.75 6.16 -22.40
C ARG A 429 20.39 6.51 -23.84
N GLY A 430 19.54 7.52 -24.01
CA GLY A 430 19.09 8.03 -25.31
C GLY A 430 18.00 7.21 -26.00
N GLN A 431 17.58 6.07 -25.45
CA GLN A 431 16.48 5.25 -25.99
C GLN A 431 15.19 5.52 -25.20
N VAL A 432 14.57 6.66 -25.51
CA VAL A 432 13.37 7.10 -24.82
C VAL A 432 12.11 6.50 -25.45
N ASN A 433 11.21 5.94 -24.64
CA ASN A 433 9.92 5.41 -25.06
C ASN A 433 8.80 5.83 -24.10
N TYR A 434 7.73 6.41 -24.66
CA TYR A 434 6.58 6.94 -23.93
C TYR A 434 5.24 6.30 -24.34
N ALA A 435 5.26 5.30 -25.22
CA ALA A 435 4.05 4.73 -25.81
C ALA A 435 3.06 4.20 -24.76
N ASP A 436 3.56 3.51 -23.72
CA ASP A 436 2.70 2.95 -22.68
C ASP A 436 2.01 4.03 -21.84
N ALA A 437 2.72 5.12 -21.53
CA ALA A 437 2.16 6.26 -20.81
C ALA A 437 1.13 7.02 -21.66
N ASP A 438 1.35 7.13 -22.97
CA ASP A 438 0.41 7.76 -23.89
C ASP A 438 -0.90 6.94 -24.01
N ASP A 439 -0.80 5.61 -24.08
CA ASP A 439 -1.95 4.70 -24.10
C ASP A 439 -2.79 4.84 -22.81
N LEU A 440 -2.14 4.89 -21.64
CA LEU A 440 -2.82 5.06 -20.36
C LEU A 440 -3.45 6.45 -20.19
N LEU A 441 -2.76 7.52 -20.62
CA LEU A 441 -3.33 8.88 -20.64
C LEU A 441 -4.57 8.94 -21.53
N LYS A 442 -4.54 8.26 -22.68
CA LYS A 442 -5.70 8.16 -23.55
C LYS A 442 -6.88 7.47 -22.85
N LEU A 443 -6.66 6.32 -22.21
CA LEU A 443 -7.71 5.65 -21.43
C LEU A 443 -8.31 6.57 -20.37
N CYS A 444 -7.47 7.29 -19.62
CA CYS A 444 -7.92 8.21 -18.58
C CYS A 444 -8.72 9.39 -19.16
N SER A 445 -8.22 10.00 -20.24
CA SER A 445 -8.89 11.12 -20.90
C SER A 445 -10.24 10.73 -21.50
N ASP A 446 -10.34 9.55 -22.13
CA ASP A 446 -11.59 9.05 -22.72
C ASP A 446 -12.66 8.82 -21.63
N ASN A 447 -12.26 8.63 -20.38
CA ASN A 447 -13.14 8.41 -19.22
C ASN A 447 -13.20 9.61 -18.27
N GLY A 448 -12.68 10.78 -18.67
CA GLY A 448 -12.77 12.02 -17.87
C GLY A 448 -12.03 11.98 -16.53
N MET A 449 -10.97 11.16 -16.42
CA MET A 449 -10.22 10.98 -15.18
C MET A 449 -9.07 11.97 -15.04
N CYS A 450 -8.80 12.38 -13.80
CA CYS A 450 -7.57 13.07 -13.46
C CYS A 450 -6.41 12.09 -13.29
N VAL A 451 -5.19 12.51 -13.59
CA VAL A 451 -4.01 11.62 -13.54
C VAL A 451 -2.89 12.26 -12.73
N ARG A 452 -2.23 11.46 -11.89
CA ARG A 452 -0.97 11.81 -11.22
C ARG A 452 0.21 11.21 -11.98
N GLY A 453 1.22 12.03 -12.22
CA GLY A 453 2.49 11.63 -12.79
C GLY A 453 3.41 11.07 -11.71
N HIS A 454 3.59 9.75 -11.70
CA HIS A 454 4.44 9.05 -10.76
C HIS A 454 5.53 8.26 -11.50
N CYS A 455 6.81 8.60 -11.39
CA CYS A 455 7.38 9.81 -10.80
C CYS A 455 8.43 10.40 -11.75
N ILE A 456 8.85 11.65 -11.54
CA ILE A 456 9.89 12.25 -12.39
C ILE A 456 11.26 11.62 -12.06
N PHE A 457 11.59 11.58 -10.77
CA PHE A 457 12.81 10.99 -10.19
C PHE A 457 12.49 10.08 -9.00
N TRP A 458 13.41 9.17 -8.68
CA TRP A 458 13.33 8.28 -7.52
C TRP A 458 14.71 8.17 -6.86
N GLU A 459 14.82 8.53 -5.57
CA GLU A 459 16.09 8.65 -4.86
C GLU A 459 16.77 7.33 -4.49
N VAL A 460 16.01 6.23 -4.43
CA VAL A 460 16.55 4.97 -3.91
C VAL A 460 17.46 4.35 -4.97
N ASP A 461 18.71 4.09 -4.60
CA ASP A 461 19.76 3.65 -5.54
C ASP A 461 19.33 2.42 -6.35
N ASN A 462 18.67 1.43 -5.75
CA ASN A 462 18.22 0.23 -6.45
C ASN A 462 17.18 0.49 -7.57
N MET A 463 16.54 1.66 -7.59
CA MET A 463 15.58 2.09 -8.61
C MET A 463 16.20 2.94 -9.71
N VAL A 464 17.48 3.32 -9.56
CA VAL A 464 18.22 4.10 -10.55
C VAL A 464 18.86 3.16 -11.59
N GLN A 465 18.77 3.49 -12.88
CA GLN A 465 19.34 2.66 -13.95
C GLN A 465 20.87 2.60 -13.85
N GLN A 466 21.45 1.45 -14.22
CA GLN A 466 22.90 1.24 -14.15
C GLN A 466 23.69 2.30 -14.93
N TRP A 467 23.21 2.71 -16.11
CA TRP A 467 23.91 3.72 -16.92
C TRP A 467 23.92 5.10 -16.26
N VAL A 468 22.88 5.45 -15.48
CA VAL A 468 22.80 6.71 -14.70
C VAL A 468 23.77 6.65 -13.53
N LYS A 469 23.85 5.50 -12.84
CA LYS A 469 24.78 5.30 -11.71
C LYS A 469 26.24 5.52 -12.08
N THR A 470 26.63 5.17 -13.30
CA THR A 470 28.01 5.25 -13.78
C THR A 470 28.43 6.62 -14.30
N LEU A 471 27.53 7.60 -14.36
CA LEU A 471 27.83 8.93 -14.88
C LEU A 471 28.75 9.73 -13.94
N SER A 472 29.58 10.58 -14.55
CA SER A 472 30.26 11.67 -13.84
C SER A 472 29.24 12.67 -13.29
N THR A 473 29.63 13.52 -12.34
CA THR A 473 28.73 14.56 -11.79
C THR A 473 28.18 15.48 -12.89
N ASP A 474 29.02 15.90 -13.84
CA ASP A 474 28.59 16.78 -14.95
C ASP A 474 27.63 16.07 -15.91
N ASP A 475 27.93 14.82 -16.27
CA ASP A 475 27.05 14.02 -17.13
C ASP A 475 25.72 13.70 -16.44
N LEU A 476 25.74 13.44 -15.13
CA LEU A 476 24.54 13.18 -14.33
C LEU A 476 23.67 14.44 -14.25
N SER A 477 24.27 15.60 -14.03
CA SER A 477 23.57 16.89 -14.03
C SER A 477 22.88 17.14 -15.38
N ALA A 478 23.59 16.90 -16.48
CA ALA A 478 23.02 17.00 -17.83
C ALA A 478 21.90 15.98 -18.07
N ALA A 479 22.04 14.75 -17.59
CA ALA A 479 21.01 13.71 -17.72
C ALA A 479 19.75 14.05 -16.91
N VAL A 480 19.90 14.52 -15.67
CA VAL A 480 18.78 14.98 -14.82
C VAL A 480 18.04 16.13 -15.49
N LYS A 481 18.77 17.12 -16.04
CA LYS A 481 18.17 18.22 -16.80
C LYS A 481 17.42 17.73 -18.04
N SER A 482 18.03 16.86 -18.85
CA SER A 482 17.39 16.29 -20.04
C SER A 482 16.12 15.52 -19.69
N ARG A 483 16.13 14.80 -18.57
CA ARG A 483 15.00 14.01 -18.07
C ARG A 483 13.81 14.91 -17.72
N ILE A 484 14.01 15.90 -16.88
CA ILE A 484 12.92 16.80 -16.43
C ILE A 484 12.38 17.64 -17.60
N ASP A 485 13.27 18.19 -18.44
CA ASP A 485 12.89 18.97 -19.62
C ASP A 485 12.05 18.12 -20.58
N GLY A 486 12.52 16.91 -20.92
CA GLY A 486 11.84 16.03 -21.87
C GLY A 486 10.48 15.56 -21.39
N LEU A 487 10.38 15.11 -20.13
CA LEU A 487 9.14 14.57 -19.57
C LEU A 487 8.07 15.67 -19.43
N LEU A 488 8.41 16.80 -18.80
CA LEU A 488 7.43 17.85 -18.52
C LEU A 488 7.08 18.69 -19.75
N THR A 489 8.00 18.89 -20.70
CA THR A 489 7.64 19.53 -21.97
C THR A 489 6.64 18.68 -22.75
N ARG A 490 6.82 17.35 -22.77
CA ARG A 490 5.90 16.44 -23.47
C ARG A 490 4.52 16.43 -22.83
N TYR A 491 4.46 16.38 -21.51
CA TYR A 491 3.24 16.13 -20.76
C TYR A 491 2.64 17.36 -20.07
N LYS A 492 3.08 18.56 -20.44
CA LYS A 492 2.57 19.82 -19.91
C LYS A 492 1.04 19.86 -19.90
N GLY A 493 0.46 20.06 -18.72
CA GLY A 493 -0.98 20.15 -18.50
C GLY A 493 -1.74 18.81 -18.63
N LYS A 494 -1.06 17.67 -18.73
CA LYS A 494 -1.69 16.32 -18.81
C LYS A 494 -1.86 15.67 -17.46
N PHE A 495 -0.96 15.94 -16.53
CA PHE A 495 -1.02 15.43 -15.16
C PHE A 495 -1.40 16.56 -14.21
N ARG A 496 -2.31 16.29 -13.28
CA ARG A 496 -2.70 17.27 -12.26
C ARG A 496 -1.66 17.37 -11.16
N HIS A 497 -1.08 16.23 -10.80
CA HIS A 497 -0.02 16.14 -9.78
C HIS A 497 1.23 15.51 -10.38
N TYR A 498 2.40 15.86 -9.85
CA TYR A 498 3.64 15.12 -10.07
C TYR A 498 4.31 14.78 -8.75
N ASP A 499 4.67 13.51 -8.57
CA ASP A 499 5.66 13.11 -7.58
C ASP A 499 7.04 13.45 -8.16
N VAL A 500 7.63 14.54 -7.69
CA VAL A 500 8.84 15.12 -8.32
C VAL A 500 10.04 14.23 -8.06
N ASN A 501 10.30 13.93 -6.79
CA ASN A 501 11.42 13.09 -6.38
C ASN A 501 10.95 12.15 -5.28
N ASN A 502 10.75 10.89 -5.65
CA ASN A 502 10.14 9.88 -4.79
C ASN A 502 11.13 9.40 -3.71
N GLU A 503 10.63 9.20 -2.50
CA GLU A 503 11.30 8.51 -1.38
C GLU A 503 12.58 9.19 -0.85
N MET A 504 12.52 10.51 -0.66
CA MET A 504 13.68 11.30 -0.23
C MET A 504 14.09 11.07 1.22
N LEU A 505 13.22 10.50 2.07
CA LEU A 505 13.58 10.06 3.42
C LEU A 505 14.43 8.78 3.42
N HIS A 506 14.37 8.01 2.33
CA HIS A 506 14.93 6.67 2.24
C HIS A 506 16.15 6.57 1.31
N GLY A 507 16.29 7.50 0.37
CA GLY A 507 17.43 7.58 -0.54
C GLY A 507 18.01 8.99 -0.63
N SER A 508 19.24 9.08 -1.14
CA SER A 508 19.97 10.34 -1.34
C SER A 508 20.83 10.32 -2.61
N PHE A 509 20.55 9.42 -3.57
CA PHE A 509 21.38 9.20 -4.75
C PHE A 509 21.71 10.49 -5.51
N TYR A 510 20.71 11.33 -5.79
CA TYR A 510 20.94 12.57 -6.54
C TYR A 510 21.63 13.61 -5.67
N GLN A 511 21.19 13.75 -4.41
CA GLN A 511 21.75 14.72 -3.46
C GLN A 511 23.25 14.48 -3.20
N ASP A 512 23.66 13.22 -3.03
CA ASP A 512 25.03 12.86 -2.72
C ASP A 512 25.97 13.10 -3.90
N LYS A 513 25.46 12.99 -5.14
CA LYS A 513 26.26 13.16 -6.36
C LYS A 513 26.24 14.57 -6.95
N LEU A 514 25.12 15.28 -6.81
CA LEU A 514 24.89 16.59 -7.43
C LEU A 514 24.87 17.75 -6.41
N GLY A 515 24.92 17.42 -5.10
CA GLY A 515 24.89 18.40 -4.01
C GLY A 515 23.50 18.62 -3.43
N LYS A 516 23.46 19.22 -2.23
CA LYS A 516 22.24 19.38 -1.41
C LYS A 516 21.10 20.16 -2.08
N ASP A 517 21.43 21.09 -2.99
CA ASP A 517 20.45 22.00 -3.60
C ASP A 517 19.70 21.35 -4.79
N ILE A 518 20.09 20.14 -5.22
CA ILE A 518 19.51 19.49 -6.40
C ILE A 518 18.02 19.21 -6.23
N ARG A 519 17.58 18.81 -5.03
CA ARG A 519 16.18 18.50 -4.75
C ARG A 519 15.31 19.73 -4.94
N ALA A 520 15.70 20.87 -4.37
CA ALA A 520 14.98 22.12 -4.57
C ALA A 520 15.01 22.58 -6.04
N THR A 521 16.13 22.38 -6.73
CA THR A 521 16.26 22.66 -8.17
C THR A 521 15.27 21.83 -9.01
N MET A 522 15.12 20.54 -8.74
CA MET A 522 14.15 19.67 -9.43
C MET A 522 12.72 20.21 -9.33
N PHE A 523 12.29 20.65 -8.13
CA PHE A 523 10.96 21.23 -7.94
C PHE A 523 10.80 22.57 -8.66
N LYS A 524 11.80 23.45 -8.62
CA LYS A 524 11.75 24.74 -9.33
C LYS A 524 11.64 24.55 -10.83
N THR A 525 12.51 23.73 -11.41
CA THR A 525 12.48 23.42 -12.84
C THR A 525 11.17 22.73 -13.23
N ALA A 526 10.61 21.86 -12.37
CA ALA A 526 9.32 21.24 -12.65
C ALA A 526 8.20 22.28 -12.78
N ASN A 527 8.12 23.21 -11.83
CA ASN A 527 7.13 24.27 -11.82
C ASN A 527 7.31 25.27 -12.98
N GLU A 528 8.55 25.53 -13.41
CA GLU A 528 8.82 26.37 -14.59
C GLU A 528 8.29 25.73 -15.88
N LEU A 529 8.44 24.40 -16.02
CA LEU A 529 8.03 23.66 -17.21
C LEU A 529 6.52 23.43 -17.25
N ASP A 530 5.91 23.10 -16.11
CA ASP A 530 4.46 22.89 -15.96
C ASP A 530 3.89 23.58 -14.71
N PRO A 531 3.60 24.90 -14.77
CA PRO A 531 3.16 25.68 -13.61
C PRO A 531 1.73 25.37 -13.14
N ASP A 532 0.94 24.64 -13.95
CA ASP A 532 -0.45 24.28 -13.62
C ASP A 532 -0.53 22.96 -12.82
N ALA A 533 0.56 22.20 -12.75
CA ALA A 533 0.63 20.95 -12.00
C ALA A 533 1.02 21.18 -10.54
N LEU A 534 0.38 20.46 -9.62
CA LEU A 534 0.76 20.47 -8.21
C LEU A 534 1.94 19.51 -7.98
N LEU A 535 2.99 20.01 -7.34
CA LEU A 535 4.20 19.22 -7.10
C LEU A 535 4.19 18.62 -5.70
N PHE A 536 4.33 17.30 -5.64
CA PHE A 536 4.27 16.52 -4.41
C PHE A 536 5.66 16.01 -4.00
N VAL A 537 5.90 16.04 -2.69
CA VAL A 537 6.80 15.08 -2.04
C VAL A 537 6.03 13.78 -1.83
N ASN A 538 6.69 12.62 -1.87
CA ASN A 538 6.03 11.31 -1.69
C ASN A 538 6.96 10.31 -1.00
N ASP A 539 6.56 9.77 0.15
CA ASP A 539 7.36 8.83 0.96
C ASP A 539 6.47 7.77 1.65
N TYR A 540 7.08 6.63 2.00
CA TYR A 540 6.40 5.49 2.66
C TYR A 540 6.69 5.39 4.17
N ASN A 541 5.91 4.55 4.85
CA ASN A 541 6.01 4.23 6.28
C ASN A 541 5.76 5.38 7.27
N VAL A 542 5.55 6.62 6.80
CA VAL A 542 5.32 7.78 7.67
C VAL A 542 4.07 7.61 8.52
N GLU A 543 2.99 7.13 7.90
CA GLU A 543 1.70 6.88 8.53
C GLU A 543 1.70 5.72 9.53
N GLY A 544 2.64 4.78 9.41
CA GLY A 544 2.71 3.58 10.24
C GLY A 544 3.46 3.74 11.56
N MET A 545 4.24 4.82 11.73
CA MET A 545 5.13 5.06 12.88
C MET A 545 6.05 3.87 13.21
N CYS A 546 6.50 3.15 12.18
CA CYS A 546 7.27 1.91 12.29
C CYS A 546 8.61 1.93 11.55
N ASP A 547 9.03 3.09 11.01
CA ASP A 547 10.35 3.32 10.41
C ASP A 547 10.95 4.62 10.98
N ILE A 548 12.17 4.54 11.53
CA ILE A 548 12.88 5.69 12.11
C ILE A 548 13.38 6.69 11.07
N ARG A 549 13.50 6.29 9.81
CA ARG A 549 13.83 7.21 8.70
C ARG A 549 12.62 8.02 8.28
N ALA A 550 11.42 7.46 8.46
CA ALA A 550 10.15 8.03 8.03
C ALA A 550 9.28 8.45 9.22
N THR A 551 9.78 9.36 10.05
CA THR A 551 8.96 9.95 11.12
C THR A 551 8.20 11.17 10.58
N PRO A 552 7.02 11.52 11.14
CA PRO A 552 6.34 12.76 10.78
C PRO A 552 7.25 13.99 10.93
N GLU A 553 8.07 14.03 11.99
CA GLU A 553 9.04 15.10 12.23
C GLU A 553 10.10 15.18 11.13
N ALA A 554 10.72 14.04 10.76
CA ALA A 554 11.72 14.02 9.69
C ALA A 554 11.12 14.46 8.34
N TYR A 555 9.86 14.10 8.08
CA TYR A 555 9.19 14.50 6.86
C TYR A 555 8.88 16.00 6.83
N ILE A 556 8.37 16.55 7.95
CA ILE A 556 8.16 18.00 8.13
C ILE A 556 9.47 18.76 7.95
N GLU A 557 10.56 18.32 8.59
CA GLU A 557 11.89 18.93 8.48
C GLU A 557 12.37 18.96 7.02
N GLN A 558 12.19 17.85 6.28
CA GLN A 558 12.56 17.77 4.87
C GLN A 558 11.74 18.73 4.00
N ILE A 559 10.41 18.79 4.21
CA ILE A 559 9.51 19.65 3.42
C ILE A 559 9.80 21.12 3.66
N ILE A 560 9.97 21.52 4.94
CA ILE A 560 10.35 22.89 5.30
C ILE A 560 11.70 23.24 4.65
N GLY A 561 12.68 22.34 4.74
CA GLY A 561 14.00 22.56 4.12
C GLY A 561 13.94 22.76 2.60
N LEU A 562 13.00 22.11 1.89
CA LEU A 562 12.76 22.34 0.46
C LEU A 562 12.12 23.72 0.23
N GLN A 563 11.09 24.07 1.00
CA GLN A 563 10.39 25.35 0.89
C GLN A 563 11.32 26.55 1.19
N GLU A 564 12.19 26.44 2.20
CA GLU A 564 13.20 27.45 2.54
C GLU A 564 14.22 27.66 1.41
N GLN A 565 14.50 26.60 0.64
CA GLN A 565 15.33 26.68 -0.57
C GLN A 565 14.56 27.19 -1.79
N GLY A 566 13.27 27.52 -1.66
CA GLY A 566 12.40 28.05 -2.72
C GLY A 566 11.78 26.99 -3.63
N ALA A 567 11.72 25.73 -3.20
CA ALA A 567 10.98 24.70 -3.92
C ALA A 567 9.46 24.92 -3.79
N PRO A 568 8.70 24.99 -4.90
CA PRO A 568 7.24 25.11 -4.87
C PRO A 568 6.59 23.75 -4.55
N VAL A 569 6.70 23.31 -3.29
CA VAL A 569 6.00 22.11 -2.80
C VAL A 569 4.52 22.45 -2.59
N SER A 570 3.64 21.78 -3.32
CA SER A 570 2.20 22.05 -3.35
C SER A 570 1.37 20.99 -2.61
N GLY A 571 1.96 19.86 -2.22
CA GLY A 571 1.26 18.78 -1.53
C GLY A 571 2.20 17.74 -0.92
N VAL A 572 1.64 16.94 -0.01
CA VAL A 572 2.37 15.88 0.72
C VAL A 572 1.72 14.53 0.44
N GLY A 573 2.51 13.62 -0.12
CA GLY A 573 2.12 12.24 -0.41
C GLY A 573 2.55 11.28 0.70
N LEU A 574 1.59 10.53 1.23
CA LEU A 574 1.81 9.37 2.07
C LEU A 574 1.53 8.15 1.23
N GLN A 575 2.52 7.29 0.99
CA GLN A 575 2.28 6.09 0.16
C GLN A 575 1.12 5.27 0.73
N GLY A 576 1.07 5.01 2.04
CA GLY A 576 -0.06 4.30 2.63
C GLY A 576 0.06 2.78 2.56
N HIS A 577 1.28 2.24 2.45
CA HIS A 577 1.54 0.80 2.52
C HIS A 577 1.43 0.30 3.96
N VAL A 578 0.20 0.15 4.47
CA VAL A 578 -0.05 -0.17 5.89
C VAL A 578 -0.39 -1.65 6.06
N SER A 579 0.10 -2.29 7.12
CA SER A 579 -0.20 -3.70 7.42
C SER A 579 -1.23 -3.86 8.54
N ASN A 580 -1.12 -3.06 9.61
CA ASN A 580 -2.01 -3.15 10.78
C ASN A 580 -2.57 -1.75 11.12
N PRO A 581 -3.36 -1.12 10.26
CA PRO A 581 -3.77 0.26 10.47
C PRO A 581 -4.59 0.42 11.76
N VAL A 582 -4.24 1.46 12.52
CA VAL A 582 -4.95 1.87 13.74
C VAL A 582 -5.34 3.33 13.61
N GLY A 583 -6.64 3.59 13.61
CA GLY A 583 -7.20 4.92 13.34
C GLY A 583 -6.53 6.06 14.10
N PRO A 584 -6.43 6.01 15.45
CA PRO A 584 -5.73 7.02 16.25
C PRO A 584 -4.26 7.24 15.86
N VAL A 585 -3.52 6.20 15.46
CA VAL A 585 -2.11 6.31 15.04
C VAL A 585 -2.03 7.04 13.70
N ILE A 586 -2.83 6.62 12.71
CA ILE A 586 -2.92 7.29 11.41
C ILE A 586 -3.33 8.75 11.59
N ARG A 587 -4.35 9.00 12.43
CA ARG A 587 -4.86 10.33 12.74
C ARG A 587 -3.79 11.24 13.32
N ASN A 588 -2.99 10.72 14.27
CA ASN A 588 -1.89 11.47 14.87
C ASN A 588 -0.87 11.94 13.83
N VAL A 589 -0.49 11.07 12.89
CA VAL A 589 0.41 11.43 11.79
C VAL A 589 -0.21 12.50 10.89
N LEU A 590 -1.47 12.32 10.49
CA LEU A 590 -2.17 13.29 9.64
C LEU A 590 -2.29 14.66 10.32
N ASP A 591 -2.64 14.72 11.61
CA ASP A 591 -2.76 15.98 12.36
C ASP A 591 -1.40 16.69 12.47
N ARG A 592 -0.29 15.95 12.65
CA ARG A 592 1.07 16.53 12.67
C ARG A 592 1.47 17.09 11.31
N LEU A 593 1.23 16.36 10.22
CA LEU A 593 1.57 16.81 8.87
C LEU A 593 0.68 17.97 8.40
N ALA A 594 -0.58 18.02 8.85
CA ALA A 594 -1.51 19.10 8.52
C ALA A 594 -1.05 20.48 8.98
N VAL A 595 -0.14 20.57 9.96
CA VAL A 595 0.48 21.83 10.40
C VAL A 595 1.24 22.54 9.28
N LEU A 596 1.70 21.80 8.26
CA LEU A 596 2.33 22.38 7.07
C LEU A 596 1.37 23.24 6.23
N GLY A 597 0.04 23.10 6.41
CA GLY A 597 -0.97 23.79 5.61
C GLY A 597 -1.05 23.33 4.15
N LEU A 598 -0.38 22.22 3.82
CA LEU A 598 -0.40 21.59 2.50
C LEU A 598 -1.47 20.48 2.44
N PRO A 599 -2.10 20.25 1.28
CA PRO A 599 -3.01 19.12 1.10
C PRO A 599 -2.24 17.79 1.24
N LEU A 600 -2.80 16.89 2.03
CA LEU A 600 -2.29 15.53 2.22
C LEU A 600 -3.00 14.58 1.27
N TRP A 601 -2.27 13.62 0.71
CA TRP A 601 -2.82 12.56 -0.14
C TRP A 601 -2.29 11.22 0.30
N PHE A 602 -3.17 10.21 0.37
CA PHE A 602 -2.70 8.83 0.28
C PHE A 602 -2.49 8.50 -1.20
N THR A 603 -1.25 8.27 -1.60
CA THR A 603 -0.83 8.22 -3.01
C THR A 603 -0.74 6.81 -3.57
N GLU A 604 -0.56 5.81 -2.69
CA GLU A 604 -0.27 4.40 -3.01
C GLU A 604 -0.92 3.45 -1.97
N LEU A 605 -2.11 3.78 -1.48
CA LEU A 605 -2.76 3.08 -0.37
C LEU A 605 -3.02 1.63 -0.73
N ASP A 606 -2.51 0.72 0.09
CA ASP A 606 -2.93 -0.67 0.12
C ASP A 606 -2.85 -1.23 1.54
N VAL A 607 -3.66 -2.26 1.79
CA VAL A 607 -3.63 -3.01 3.04
C VAL A 607 -3.54 -4.48 2.71
N SER A 608 -2.65 -5.20 3.39
CA SER A 608 -2.40 -6.62 3.14
C SER A 608 -2.80 -7.43 4.35
N ALA A 609 -3.66 -8.43 4.14
CA ALA A 609 -3.93 -9.49 5.09
C ALA A 609 -4.44 -10.72 4.33
N ALA A 610 -3.97 -11.91 4.70
CA ALA A 610 -4.38 -13.16 4.06
C ALA A 610 -5.89 -13.43 4.24
N ASN A 611 -6.45 -13.06 5.39
CA ASN A 611 -7.89 -13.14 5.64
C ASN A 611 -8.60 -11.91 5.04
N GLU A 612 -9.49 -12.13 4.08
CA GLU A 612 -10.17 -11.06 3.36
C GLU A 612 -11.05 -10.15 4.23
N TYR A 613 -11.60 -10.64 5.34
CA TYR A 613 -12.41 -9.84 6.28
C TYR A 613 -11.54 -8.89 7.08
N VAL A 614 -10.36 -9.38 7.50
CA VAL A 614 -9.36 -8.56 8.19
C VAL A 614 -8.89 -7.44 7.26
N ARG A 615 -8.57 -7.79 6.01
CA ARG A 615 -8.22 -6.84 4.96
C ARG A 615 -9.32 -5.81 4.69
N ALA A 616 -10.57 -6.26 4.62
CA ALA A 616 -11.72 -5.38 4.42
C ALA A 616 -11.86 -4.34 5.54
N ASP A 617 -11.71 -4.78 6.79
CA ASP A 617 -11.77 -3.88 7.94
C ASP A 617 -10.59 -2.91 7.99
N ASP A 618 -9.38 -3.37 7.67
CA ASP A 618 -8.19 -2.52 7.61
C ASP A 618 -8.31 -1.44 6.52
N LEU A 619 -8.86 -1.80 5.37
CA LEU A 619 -9.12 -0.86 4.28
C LEU A 619 -10.16 0.17 4.70
N GLU A 620 -11.22 -0.24 5.40
CA GLU A 620 -12.24 0.68 5.91
C GLU A 620 -11.65 1.68 6.90
N VAL A 621 -10.76 1.25 7.81
CA VAL A 621 -10.07 2.15 8.74
C VAL A 621 -9.32 3.23 7.97
N MET A 622 -8.45 2.85 7.04
CA MET A 622 -7.65 3.79 6.25
C MET A 622 -8.52 4.77 5.46
N LEU A 623 -9.52 4.25 4.73
CA LEU A 623 -10.41 5.06 3.91
C LEU A 623 -11.24 6.04 4.74
N ARG A 624 -11.72 5.64 5.93
CA ARG A 624 -12.49 6.54 6.80
C ARG A 624 -11.63 7.59 7.49
N GLU A 625 -10.42 7.25 7.93
CA GLU A 625 -9.48 8.24 8.49
C GLU A 625 -9.14 9.29 7.43
N ALA A 626 -8.81 8.85 6.21
CA ALA A 626 -8.54 9.73 5.08
C ALA A 626 -9.75 10.63 4.76
N TYR A 627 -10.95 10.04 4.62
CA TYR A 627 -12.15 10.80 4.27
C TYR A 627 -12.59 11.77 5.36
N ALA A 628 -12.42 11.42 6.64
CA ALA A 628 -12.80 12.29 7.76
C ALA A 628 -11.78 13.41 8.02
N HIS A 629 -10.52 13.28 7.58
CA HIS A 629 -9.49 14.26 7.88
C HIS A 629 -9.58 15.51 6.97
N PRO A 630 -9.68 16.74 7.50
CA PRO A 630 -9.90 17.95 6.70
C PRO A 630 -8.72 18.34 5.79
N ALA A 631 -7.49 17.96 6.15
CA ALA A 631 -6.30 18.21 5.33
C ALA A 631 -6.06 17.15 4.24
N VAL A 632 -6.73 15.99 4.31
CA VAL A 632 -6.59 14.96 3.28
C VAL A 632 -7.49 15.33 2.11
N GLU A 633 -6.95 15.44 0.90
CA GLU A 633 -7.71 15.86 -0.27
C GLU A 633 -7.81 14.77 -1.35
N GLY A 634 -7.30 13.56 -1.08
CA GLY A 634 -7.52 12.42 -1.97
C GLY A 634 -6.87 11.12 -1.52
N VAL A 635 -7.36 10.02 -2.09
CA VAL A 635 -6.84 8.66 -1.87
C VAL A 635 -6.66 7.94 -3.18
N MET A 636 -5.56 7.20 -3.31
CA MET A 636 -5.20 6.46 -4.49
C MET A 636 -4.75 5.08 -4.08
N LEU A 637 -5.45 4.05 -4.54
CA LEU A 637 -5.12 2.68 -4.21
C LEU A 637 -3.96 2.18 -5.07
N TRP A 638 -2.99 1.46 -4.51
CA TRP A 638 -1.86 0.92 -5.27
C TRP A 638 -2.17 -0.42 -5.95
N GLY A 639 -3.16 -0.36 -6.83
CA GLY A 639 -3.76 -1.50 -7.50
C GLY A 639 -5.01 -2.00 -6.76
N PHE A 640 -5.72 -2.94 -7.37
CA PHE A 640 -6.91 -3.53 -6.79
C PHE A 640 -7.21 -4.96 -7.28
N TRP A 641 -6.38 -5.53 -8.14
CA TRP A 641 -6.62 -6.83 -8.80
C TRP A 641 -5.50 -7.80 -8.46
N GLU A 642 -5.83 -9.02 -7.99
CA GLU A 642 -4.90 -9.96 -7.33
C GLU A 642 -3.53 -10.11 -8.01
N LEU A 643 -3.50 -10.40 -9.30
CA LEU A 643 -2.26 -10.64 -10.03
C LEU A 643 -1.59 -9.36 -10.55
N PHE A 644 -2.12 -8.18 -10.22
CA PHE A 644 -1.60 -6.87 -10.57
C PHE A 644 -1.26 -6.01 -9.34
N MET A 645 -1.15 -6.64 -8.17
CA MET A 645 -0.69 -5.98 -6.94
C MET A 645 0.82 -6.11 -6.80
N SER A 646 1.46 -5.11 -6.18
CA SER A 646 2.87 -5.21 -5.72
C SER A 646 3.00 -5.96 -4.40
N ARG A 647 1.94 -5.99 -3.58
CA ARG A 647 1.87 -6.69 -2.30
C ARG A 647 0.86 -7.84 -2.38
N ASP A 648 1.25 -8.98 -1.84
CA ASP A 648 0.36 -10.13 -1.73
C ASP A 648 -0.85 -9.81 -0.87
N SER A 649 -1.97 -10.46 -1.18
CA SER A 649 -3.21 -10.33 -0.41
C SER A 649 -3.62 -8.88 -0.17
N ALA A 650 -3.45 -7.98 -1.14
CA ALA A 650 -3.87 -6.57 -1.04
C ALA A 650 -5.00 -6.16 -2.02
N HIS A 651 -5.53 -7.12 -2.77
CA HIS A 651 -6.51 -6.89 -3.82
C HIS A 651 -7.95 -6.77 -3.34
N LEU A 652 -8.78 -6.11 -4.16
CA LEU A 652 -10.23 -5.99 -4.02
C LEU A 652 -10.99 -7.00 -4.90
N VAL A 653 -10.36 -7.38 -6.01
CA VAL A 653 -10.87 -8.29 -7.02
C VAL A 653 -9.89 -9.44 -7.20
N ASN A 654 -10.36 -10.67 -7.06
CA ASN A 654 -9.56 -11.87 -7.25
C ASN A 654 -9.10 -11.99 -8.71
N ALA A 655 -8.12 -12.85 -8.97
CA ALA A 655 -7.48 -12.99 -10.27
C ALA A 655 -8.47 -13.12 -11.45
N GLU A 656 -9.54 -13.89 -11.25
CA GLU A 656 -10.57 -14.20 -12.25
C GLU A 656 -11.80 -13.26 -12.21
N GLY A 657 -11.75 -12.14 -11.47
CA GLY A 657 -12.78 -11.09 -11.50
C GLY A 657 -13.80 -11.10 -10.36
N ASP A 658 -13.73 -12.06 -9.44
CA ASP A 658 -14.63 -12.12 -8.28
C ASP A 658 -14.30 -11.01 -7.26
N ILE A 659 -15.27 -10.17 -6.90
CA ILE A 659 -15.11 -9.13 -5.88
C ILE A 659 -15.12 -9.77 -4.49
N ASN A 660 -14.01 -9.62 -3.78
CA ASN A 660 -13.82 -10.16 -2.43
C ASN A 660 -14.39 -9.22 -1.35
N GLU A 661 -14.28 -9.59 -0.08
CA GLU A 661 -14.85 -8.80 1.02
C GLU A 661 -14.28 -7.37 1.14
N ALA A 662 -13.00 -7.15 0.81
CA ALA A 662 -12.41 -5.81 0.79
C ALA A 662 -12.98 -4.95 -0.34
N GLY A 663 -13.16 -5.53 -1.53
CA GLY A 663 -13.83 -4.86 -2.64
C GLY A 663 -15.29 -4.51 -2.32
N ARG A 664 -16.03 -5.44 -1.68
CA ARG A 664 -17.40 -5.17 -1.23
C ARG A 664 -17.45 -4.03 -0.21
N ARG A 665 -16.50 -3.97 0.73
CA ARG A 665 -16.40 -2.89 1.71
C ARG A 665 -16.16 -1.53 1.06
N LEU A 666 -15.25 -1.45 0.08
CA LEU A 666 -15.04 -0.21 -0.70
C LEU A 666 -16.34 0.24 -1.38
N LEU A 667 -17.03 -0.67 -2.07
CA LEU A 667 -18.27 -0.35 -2.78
C LEU A 667 -19.39 0.09 -1.81
N GLN A 668 -19.43 -0.45 -0.60
CA GLN A 668 -20.35 0.00 0.44
C GLN A 668 -20.02 1.41 0.93
N LEU A 669 -18.74 1.72 1.19
CA LEU A 669 -18.31 3.07 1.59
C LEU A 669 -18.63 4.11 0.52
N LYS A 670 -18.38 3.78 -0.75
CA LYS A 670 -18.76 4.65 -1.87
C LYS A 670 -20.25 4.97 -1.91
N LYS A 671 -21.10 4.00 -1.59
CA LYS A 671 -22.55 4.22 -1.47
C LYS A 671 -22.90 5.03 -0.23
N GLU A 672 -22.24 4.76 0.91
CA GLU A 672 -22.41 5.52 2.16
C GLU A 672 -22.06 7.00 1.96
N TRP A 673 -21.06 7.30 1.14
CA TRP A 673 -20.61 8.67 0.85
C TRP A 673 -21.36 9.32 -0.31
N LEU A 674 -22.57 8.84 -0.65
CA LEU A 674 -23.49 9.53 -1.54
C LEU A 674 -24.72 9.98 -0.77
N THR A 675 -25.18 11.18 -1.06
CA THR A 675 -26.35 11.77 -0.42
C THR A 675 -27.60 11.52 -1.26
N HIS A 676 -28.60 10.95 -0.61
CA HIS A 676 -29.97 10.86 -1.12
C HIS A 676 -30.91 11.43 -0.08
N ALA A 677 -31.74 12.40 -0.45
CA ALA A 677 -32.72 13.01 0.43
C ALA A 677 -34.04 13.17 -0.30
N HIS A 678 -35.15 13.01 0.39
CA HIS A 678 -36.47 13.26 -0.18
C HIS A 678 -37.42 13.72 0.92
N GLY A 679 -38.45 14.47 0.54
CA GLY A 679 -39.47 14.94 1.46
C GLY A 679 -40.38 15.96 0.79
N HIS A 680 -41.09 16.73 1.60
CA HIS A 680 -41.94 17.81 1.14
C HIS A 680 -41.36 19.14 1.60
N ALA A 681 -41.62 20.20 0.83
CA ALA A 681 -41.32 21.55 1.28
C ALA A 681 -42.16 21.91 2.52
N ASP A 682 -41.56 22.66 3.43
CA ASP A 682 -42.22 23.14 4.65
C ASP A 682 -43.16 24.32 4.37
N GLU A 683 -43.72 24.93 5.43
CA GLU A 683 -44.61 26.09 5.34
C GLU A 683 -43.96 27.34 4.72
N ASN A 684 -42.62 27.39 4.66
CA ASN A 684 -41.86 28.46 4.04
C ASN A 684 -41.42 28.11 2.61
N GLY A 685 -41.92 27.01 2.04
CA GLY A 685 -41.50 26.52 0.72
C GLY A 685 -40.06 26.00 0.70
N GLU A 686 -39.53 25.57 1.85
CA GLU A 686 -38.14 25.13 1.99
C GLU A 686 -38.04 23.62 2.21
N PHE A 687 -37.06 22.99 1.56
CA PHE A 687 -36.62 21.64 1.87
C PHE A 687 -35.13 21.67 2.24
N LYS A 688 -34.80 21.18 3.44
CA LYS A 688 -33.46 21.27 4.02
C LYS A 688 -32.83 19.89 4.14
N PHE A 689 -31.57 19.78 3.74
CA PHE A 689 -30.77 18.57 3.95
C PHE A 689 -29.29 18.94 4.09
N ARG A 690 -28.48 17.99 4.60
CA ARG A 690 -27.02 18.13 4.63
C ARG A 690 -26.42 17.11 3.68
N GLY A 691 -25.66 17.58 2.68
CA GLY A 691 -25.16 16.73 1.59
C GLY A 691 -23.65 16.71 1.49
N HIS A 692 -23.09 15.56 1.12
CA HIS A 692 -21.68 15.40 0.77
C HIS A 692 -21.28 16.31 -0.39
N HIS A 693 -20.04 16.80 -0.39
CA HIS A 693 -19.57 17.63 -1.50
C HIS A 693 -19.59 16.85 -2.83
N GLY A 694 -20.00 17.51 -3.91
CA GLY A 694 -20.11 16.91 -5.25
C GLY A 694 -21.30 17.39 -6.06
N ALA A 695 -21.60 16.69 -7.16
CA ALA A 695 -22.66 17.07 -8.10
C ALA A 695 -23.99 16.35 -7.81
N TYR A 696 -25.09 17.05 -8.02
CA TYR A 696 -26.44 16.63 -7.63
C TYR A 696 -27.47 16.90 -8.72
N HIS A 697 -28.53 16.09 -8.68
CA HIS A 697 -29.83 16.36 -9.31
C HIS A 697 -30.87 16.58 -8.23
N VAL A 698 -31.75 17.55 -8.44
CA VAL A 698 -32.98 17.72 -7.68
C VAL A 698 -34.18 17.64 -8.61
N ASP A 699 -35.16 16.83 -8.22
CA ASP A 699 -36.46 16.73 -8.84
C ASP A 699 -37.51 17.35 -7.90
N VAL A 700 -38.28 18.32 -8.40
CA VAL A 700 -39.41 18.94 -7.71
C VAL A 700 -40.68 18.50 -8.40
N VAL A 701 -41.59 17.85 -7.67
CA VAL A 701 -42.86 17.32 -8.19
C VAL A 701 -44.02 18.02 -7.49
N THR A 702 -44.79 18.79 -8.25
CA THR A 702 -45.98 19.50 -7.76
C THR A 702 -47.16 18.55 -7.59
N ALA A 703 -48.20 18.96 -6.83
CA ALA A 703 -49.45 18.22 -6.73
C ALA A 703 -50.15 17.94 -8.08
N THR A 704 -49.88 18.75 -9.12
CA THR A 704 -50.41 18.53 -10.48
C THR A 704 -49.66 17.45 -11.26
N GLY A 705 -48.57 16.91 -10.71
CA GLY A 705 -47.69 15.95 -11.37
C GLY A 705 -46.63 16.60 -12.28
N CYS A 706 -46.56 17.94 -12.35
CA CYS A 706 -45.47 18.63 -13.05
C CYS A 706 -44.14 18.34 -12.33
N LYS A 707 -43.14 17.89 -13.08
CA LYS A 707 -41.79 17.57 -12.60
C LYS A 707 -40.78 18.56 -13.17
N ILE A 708 -40.05 19.23 -12.29
CA ILE A 708 -38.93 20.11 -12.63
C ILE A 708 -37.64 19.45 -12.15
N THR A 709 -36.64 19.36 -13.03
CA THR A 709 -35.34 18.79 -12.71
C THR A 709 -34.25 19.85 -12.87
N GLN A 710 -33.37 19.99 -11.89
CA GLN A 710 -32.24 20.91 -11.93
C GLN A 710 -30.96 20.24 -11.44
N GLU A 711 -29.84 20.58 -12.07
CA GLU A 711 -28.50 20.18 -11.64
C GLU A 711 -27.87 21.27 -10.77
N PHE A 712 -27.10 20.86 -9.76
CA PHE A 712 -26.34 21.77 -8.91
C PHE A 712 -25.13 21.07 -8.29
N ALA A 713 -24.18 21.84 -7.75
CA ALA A 713 -23.02 21.31 -7.02
C ALA A 713 -23.05 21.79 -5.57
N VAL A 714 -22.62 20.92 -4.65
CA VAL A 714 -22.39 21.25 -3.25
C VAL A 714 -20.88 21.36 -3.05
N ASP A 715 -20.37 22.58 -2.95
CA ASP A 715 -18.95 22.85 -2.70
C ASP A 715 -18.64 22.99 -1.20
N LYS A 716 -17.36 22.80 -0.84
CA LYS A 716 -16.85 22.94 0.54
C LYS A 716 -16.94 24.39 1.01
N ASP A 717 -17.73 24.64 2.05
CA ASP A 717 -17.96 25.96 2.67
C ASP A 717 -18.70 25.75 4.01
N ASP A 718 -18.50 26.66 4.95
CA ASP A 718 -19.15 26.61 6.28
C ASP A 718 -20.57 27.19 6.27
N SER A 719 -20.91 28.04 5.29
CA SER A 719 -22.22 28.67 5.15
C SER A 719 -23.24 27.76 4.46
N PRO A 720 -24.53 27.78 4.84
CA PRO A 720 -25.55 27.02 4.11
C PRO A 720 -25.66 27.48 2.64
N MET A 721 -25.80 26.52 1.73
CA MET A 721 -26.08 26.80 0.32
C MET A 721 -27.59 26.96 0.10
N VAL A 722 -28.01 27.97 -0.64
CA VAL A 722 -29.41 28.17 -1.02
C VAL A 722 -29.59 27.92 -2.51
N LEU A 723 -30.44 26.95 -2.85
CA LEU A 723 -30.82 26.61 -4.22
C LEU A 723 -32.25 27.09 -4.47
N ASN A 724 -32.43 28.10 -5.33
CA ASN A 724 -33.75 28.60 -5.69
C ASN A 724 -34.28 27.85 -6.92
N ILE A 725 -35.49 27.31 -6.81
CA ILE A 725 -36.19 26.61 -7.90
C ILE A 725 -37.55 27.28 -8.11
N ASN A 726 -37.80 27.71 -9.34
CA ASN A 726 -39.08 28.29 -9.74
C ASN A 726 -40.02 27.17 -10.21
N VAL A 727 -41.22 27.09 -9.61
CA VAL A 727 -42.16 25.97 -9.75
C VAL A 727 -43.46 26.39 -10.43
#